data_AF-A0A7Y6YI75-F1
#
_entry.id   AF-A0A7Y6YI75-F1
#
_cell.length_a   1.000
_cell.length_b   1.000
_cell.length_c   1.000
_cell.angle_alpha   90.00
_cell.angle_beta   90.00
_cell.angle_gamma   90.00
#
_symmetry.space_group_name_H-M   'P 1'
#
loop_
_entity.id
_entity.type
_entity.pdbx_description
1 polymer ?
#
loop_
_entity_poly.entity_id
_entity_poly.type
_entity_poly.pdbx_seq_one_letter_code
_entity_poly.pdbx_strand_id
1 'polypeptide(L)'
;MRPGNFILLLAFLLTSSVSAQTLTYRINNMSVVNSATDSLVFDIELKASAGGTYIRSLQVAINYNTAAFGSNIASNVGVRKRTLCDGNSGGLTPQDFYNASVSNNTSSRIVVFVLSNFTTSYFPGVAHKEPTTTYQKLVRVAIPITDTTELPKISLEESAMSGQQFHQLSDNSPSSYNSPIVANSGNGLAFPLQNFDIIWDGATWSGGSAGGAPSSSDNTLDMLVETATTDPMPGNATVQRLIILDSSILDLGGNTLTITGELIGSVSGQAINGTIELAGAAAQTITGDTEWENLTINNSNGVAIDGGTQTVTGVFTPTDGTITTNGNLLLASTSASSYGQIAAEGGGASISGDVTFQMVISEPGWHNLGSPISGMTLDDLEDDIIINYSGNSSGVSAYYWDAATADFIAATDSSDAFTGGWNIYIDSNFVRAGGGVNGDGNLPVVLDLTGSINTGNTTSSLGYTSTLAWSDYADEGASDGWNLIANPYPSNLDWSKVDDNFSGSDYSDTYYIWKQSLNSGDGGYVAWNSVAGSNGGVSNIAPLQAVWVKLNNSGATATNVFDFTNSDRTTSSPATHLKNQEKLVLEIVRNSNPDYSDNVVFVRELGFSLNQDTRGDITKFYNPAPQVMNFYSITPDSAVLAANVIDRSFYGDTAFLGVKGNLLEDYTISIAENTFPQDFIVKLYDRKTGVTTDLLNNSYTFTNDTAFDEHRFDLIAVANDISVEENGASGQRAFRVRVDNGVINVDFLEGLSPEVIVEVIDMSGRQLYSEDDISTYGPLQFQFKKPLNDVSYYILRVIDEDNNMAYSEKFLY
;
A
#
# COMPACT_ATOMS: atom_id res chain seq x y z
N MET A 1 -66.75 -49.20 -19.67
CA MET A 1 -67.50 -47.92 -19.65
C MET A 1 -66.54 -46.85 -19.14
N ARG A 2 -66.25 -45.83 -19.96
CA ARG A 2 -65.21 -44.82 -19.73
C ARG A 2 -65.70 -43.70 -18.79
N PRO A 3 -64.85 -43.11 -17.94
CA PRO A 3 -65.18 -41.94 -17.13
C PRO A 3 -64.95 -40.64 -17.92
N GLY A 4 -65.84 -39.66 -17.74
CA GLY A 4 -65.76 -38.34 -18.34
C GLY A 4 -65.04 -37.33 -17.45
N ASN A 5 -64.11 -36.58 -18.05
CA ASN A 5 -63.40 -35.45 -17.45
C ASN A 5 -64.19 -34.15 -17.69
N PHE A 6 -64.46 -33.39 -16.63
CA PHE A 6 -64.80 -31.97 -16.72
C PHE A 6 -63.58 -31.17 -16.24
N ILE A 7 -62.98 -30.39 -17.14
CA ILE A 7 -61.91 -29.43 -16.85
C ILE A 7 -62.56 -28.04 -16.79
N LEU A 8 -62.35 -27.35 -15.67
CA LEU A 8 -62.74 -25.95 -15.44
C LEU A 8 -61.67 -25.04 -16.08
N LEU A 9 -62.04 -24.27 -17.10
CA LEU A 9 -61.14 -23.29 -17.74
C LEU A 9 -61.36 -21.91 -17.12
N LEU A 10 -60.39 -21.44 -16.32
CA LEU A 10 -60.36 -20.10 -15.75
C LEU A 10 -59.75 -19.13 -16.78
N ALA A 11 -60.54 -18.17 -17.26
CA ALA A 11 -60.08 -17.15 -18.21
C ALA A 11 -59.22 -16.10 -17.48
N PHE A 12 -57.92 -16.07 -17.77
CA PHE A 12 -57.04 -14.96 -17.42
C PHE A 12 -57.34 -13.76 -18.33
N LEU A 13 -57.82 -12.66 -17.75
CA LEU A 13 -57.66 -11.34 -18.37
C LEU A 13 -56.17 -11.00 -18.36
N LEU A 14 -55.51 -11.09 -19.51
CA LEU A 14 -54.20 -10.51 -19.74
C LEU A 14 -54.35 -8.98 -19.80
N THR A 15 -54.27 -8.30 -18.65
CA THR A 15 -53.87 -6.90 -18.64
C THR A 15 -52.38 -6.87 -18.95
N SER A 16 -52.00 -6.41 -20.15
CA SER A 16 -50.61 -6.10 -20.47
C SER A 16 -50.13 -4.97 -19.56
N SER A 17 -49.40 -5.32 -18.51
CA SER A 17 -48.64 -4.35 -17.73
C SER A 17 -47.51 -3.81 -18.61
N VAL A 18 -47.65 -2.57 -19.10
CA VAL A 18 -46.57 -1.86 -19.76
C VAL A 18 -45.57 -1.49 -18.68
N SER A 19 -44.38 -2.10 -18.71
CA SER A 19 -43.26 -1.73 -17.85
C SER A 19 -42.96 -0.24 -18.01
N ALA A 20 -42.76 0.50 -16.91
CA ALA A 20 -42.40 1.92 -16.98
C ALA A 20 -41.09 2.09 -17.77
N GLN A 21 -41.12 2.88 -18.84
CA GLN A 21 -39.94 3.13 -19.68
C GLN A 21 -39.38 4.52 -19.38
N THR A 22 -38.07 4.61 -19.13
CA THR A 22 -37.38 5.83 -18.72
C THR A 22 -36.65 6.44 -19.92
N LEU A 23 -36.69 7.77 -20.05
CA LEU A 23 -35.81 8.50 -20.95
C LEU A 23 -34.64 9.05 -20.16
N THR A 24 -33.43 8.76 -20.62
CA THR A 24 -32.20 9.31 -20.04
C THR A 24 -31.63 10.34 -21.00
N TYR A 25 -31.42 11.55 -20.50
CA TYR A 25 -30.80 12.66 -21.23
C TYR A 25 -29.34 12.82 -20.81
N ARG A 26 -28.51 13.26 -21.74
CA ARG A 26 -27.19 13.78 -21.42
C ARG A 26 -26.78 14.96 -22.29
N ILE A 27 -25.88 15.77 -21.77
CA ILE A 27 -25.12 16.72 -22.57
C ILE A 27 -23.83 16.01 -23.04
N ASN A 28 -23.45 16.21 -24.30
CA ASN A 28 -22.27 15.61 -24.90
C ASN A 28 -21.69 16.52 -26.01
N ASN A 29 -20.44 16.27 -26.45
CA ASN A 29 -19.75 17.05 -27.47
C ASN A 29 -19.74 18.57 -27.15
N MET A 30 -19.51 18.90 -25.88
CA MET A 30 -19.43 20.27 -25.41
C MET A 30 -18.10 20.91 -25.83
N SER A 31 -18.13 22.12 -26.37
CA SER A 31 -16.94 22.84 -26.85
C SER A 31 -17.22 24.34 -26.96
N VAL A 32 -16.21 25.18 -26.81
CA VAL A 32 -16.31 26.61 -27.16
C VAL A 32 -15.84 26.80 -28.60
N VAL A 33 -16.69 27.38 -29.46
CA VAL A 33 -16.39 27.58 -30.88
C VAL A 33 -16.21 29.07 -31.19
N ASN A 34 -15.09 29.43 -31.80
CA ASN A 34 -14.79 30.79 -32.21
C ASN A 34 -15.26 31.03 -33.65
N SER A 35 -16.17 31.99 -33.85
CA SER A 35 -16.63 32.39 -35.19
C SER A 35 -16.75 33.91 -35.35
N ALA A 36 -17.34 34.61 -34.36
CA ALA A 36 -17.42 36.07 -34.27
C ALA A 36 -17.62 36.56 -32.81
N THR A 37 -18.29 35.75 -32.00
CA THR A 37 -18.36 35.83 -30.53
C THR A 37 -18.21 34.40 -30.04
N ASP A 38 -17.41 34.17 -28.99
CA ASP A 38 -17.23 32.82 -28.47
C ASP A 38 -18.58 32.25 -28.04
N SER A 39 -18.85 31.00 -28.42
CA SER A 39 -20.13 30.36 -28.12
C SER A 39 -19.89 28.98 -27.55
N LEU A 40 -20.55 28.67 -26.44
CA LEU A 40 -20.63 27.31 -25.92
C LEU A 40 -21.55 26.48 -26.82
N VAL A 41 -21.03 25.41 -27.41
CA VAL A 41 -21.75 24.52 -28.30
C VAL A 41 -21.76 23.10 -27.73
N PHE A 42 -22.92 22.48 -27.66
CA PHE A 42 -23.08 21.11 -27.16
C PHE A 42 -24.24 20.38 -27.83
N ASP A 43 -24.20 19.05 -27.84
CA ASP A 43 -25.31 18.20 -28.26
C ASP A 43 -26.11 17.72 -27.03
N ILE A 44 -27.44 17.79 -27.12
CA ILE A 44 -28.33 17.06 -26.21
C ILE A 44 -28.59 15.69 -26.83
N GLU A 45 -28.29 14.65 -26.08
CA GLU A 45 -28.51 13.25 -26.47
C GLU A 45 -29.53 12.60 -25.56
N LEU A 46 -30.28 11.62 -26.08
CA LEU A 46 -31.19 10.82 -25.26
C LEU A 46 -31.17 9.35 -25.64
N LYS A 47 -31.57 8.48 -24.72
CA LYS A 47 -31.86 7.05 -24.92
C LYS A 47 -33.11 6.64 -24.16
N ALA A 48 -33.76 5.56 -24.58
CA ALA A 48 -34.83 4.89 -23.83
C ALA A 48 -34.30 3.68 -23.06
N SER A 49 -34.95 3.34 -21.94
CA SER A 49 -34.62 2.12 -21.19
C SER A 49 -35.04 0.83 -21.90
N ALA A 50 -35.98 0.92 -22.85
CA ALA A 50 -36.45 -0.18 -23.69
C ALA A 50 -37.15 0.37 -24.95
N GLY A 51 -37.39 -0.47 -25.97
CA GLY A 51 -38.22 -0.11 -27.12
C GLY A 51 -39.69 0.09 -26.75
N GLY A 52 -40.42 0.84 -27.56
CA GLY A 52 -41.84 1.19 -27.39
C GLY A 52 -42.11 2.59 -26.85
N THR A 53 -41.07 3.40 -26.61
CA THR A 53 -41.18 4.82 -26.22
C THR A 53 -41.11 5.71 -27.45
N TYR A 54 -42.03 6.67 -27.59
CA TYR A 54 -42.02 7.65 -28.68
C TYR A 54 -41.85 9.08 -28.14
N ILE A 55 -41.09 9.92 -28.87
CA ILE A 55 -40.94 11.34 -28.54
C ILE A 55 -41.95 12.20 -29.30
N ARG A 56 -42.49 13.23 -28.64
CA ARG A 56 -43.44 14.18 -29.25
C ARG A 56 -43.34 15.61 -28.74
N SER A 57 -43.30 15.85 -27.43
CA SER A 57 -43.36 17.20 -26.85
C SER A 57 -42.25 17.42 -25.81
N LEU A 58 -41.00 17.22 -26.20
CA LEU A 58 -39.88 17.26 -25.26
C LEU A 58 -39.62 18.68 -24.77
N GLN A 59 -39.43 18.83 -23.46
CA GLN A 59 -38.89 20.04 -22.84
C GLN A 59 -37.62 19.68 -22.09
N VAL A 60 -36.48 20.21 -22.52
CA VAL A 60 -35.19 20.03 -21.85
C VAL A 60 -34.79 21.33 -21.19
N ALA A 61 -34.79 21.36 -19.86
CA ALA A 61 -34.49 22.54 -19.07
C ALA A 61 -33.00 22.60 -18.74
N ILE A 62 -32.38 23.75 -18.96
CA ILE A 62 -30.93 23.96 -18.83
C ILE A 62 -30.68 25.18 -17.95
N ASN A 63 -30.14 24.96 -16.75
CA ASN A 63 -29.58 26.01 -15.91
C ASN A 63 -28.26 26.49 -16.51
N TYR A 64 -27.95 27.77 -16.35
CA TYR A 64 -26.74 28.37 -16.88
C TYR A 64 -26.16 29.45 -15.96
N ASN A 65 -24.85 29.70 -16.05
CA ASN A 65 -24.21 30.80 -15.33
C ASN A 65 -24.58 32.16 -15.96
N THR A 66 -25.31 32.98 -15.22
CA THR A 66 -25.69 34.32 -15.67
C THR A 66 -24.51 35.29 -15.76
N ALA A 67 -23.41 35.04 -15.07
CA ALA A 67 -22.21 35.86 -15.17
C ALA A 67 -21.54 35.69 -16.55
N ALA A 68 -21.47 34.46 -17.06
CA ALA A 68 -20.88 34.15 -18.35
C ALA A 68 -21.77 34.49 -19.55
N PHE A 69 -23.10 34.31 -19.43
CA PHE A 69 -24.03 34.44 -20.56
C PHE A 69 -24.97 35.65 -20.50
N GLY A 70 -25.05 36.33 -19.35
CA GLY A 70 -26.11 37.30 -19.04
C GLY A 70 -27.41 36.63 -18.58
N SER A 71 -28.46 37.41 -18.38
CA SER A 71 -29.79 36.91 -17.95
C SER A 71 -30.78 36.87 -19.11
N ASN A 72 -31.75 35.94 -19.05
CA ASN A 72 -32.84 35.82 -20.03
C ASN A 72 -32.37 35.63 -21.49
N ILE A 73 -31.42 34.72 -21.67
CA ILE A 73 -30.61 34.59 -22.90
C ILE A 73 -31.30 33.94 -24.10
N ALA A 74 -32.54 33.46 -24.01
CA ALA A 74 -33.17 32.63 -25.05
C ALA A 74 -33.16 33.22 -26.47
N SER A 75 -33.22 34.55 -26.63
CA SER A 75 -33.15 35.20 -27.95
C SER A 75 -31.80 35.02 -28.65
N ASN A 76 -30.76 34.71 -27.88
CA ASN A 76 -29.38 34.59 -28.35
C ASN A 76 -28.94 33.13 -28.49
N VAL A 77 -29.78 32.18 -28.06
CA VAL A 77 -29.47 30.74 -28.10
C VAL A 77 -29.84 30.18 -29.47
N GLY A 78 -28.86 29.62 -30.17
CA GLY A 78 -29.07 28.85 -31.39
C GLY A 78 -29.41 27.39 -31.07
N VAL A 79 -30.45 26.84 -31.70
CA VAL A 79 -30.76 25.41 -31.63
C VAL A 79 -30.92 24.82 -33.03
N ARG A 80 -30.28 23.67 -33.27
CA ARG A 80 -30.32 22.94 -34.54
C ARG A 80 -30.69 21.49 -34.30
N LYS A 81 -31.57 20.94 -35.15
CA LYS A 81 -31.96 19.51 -35.11
C LYS A 81 -30.78 18.61 -35.44
N ARG A 82 -30.76 17.40 -34.84
CA ARG A 82 -29.73 16.37 -35.06
C ARG A 82 -30.34 15.06 -35.52
N THR A 83 -29.53 14.01 -35.64
CA THR A 83 -29.86 12.73 -36.28
C THR A 83 -31.23 12.16 -35.91
N LEU A 84 -31.65 12.27 -34.64
CA LEU A 84 -32.96 11.80 -34.18
C LEU A 84 -34.14 12.61 -34.75
N CYS A 85 -33.93 13.90 -35.05
CA CYS A 85 -34.94 14.83 -35.54
C CYS A 85 -34.70 15.34 -36.99
N ASP A 86 -33.64 14.87 -37.67
CA ASP A 86 -33.19 15.38 -38.98
C ASP A 86 -33.01 14.26 -40.06
N GLY A 87 -33.05 12.97 -39.69
CA GLY A 87 -32.61 11.85 -40.55
C GLY A 87 -33.63 11.28 -41.54
N ASN A 88 -33.30 11.27 -42.85
CA ASN A 88 -34.16 10.99 -44.02
C ASN A 88 -34.78 9.58 -44.03
N SER A 89 -36.12 9.48 -43.95
CA SER A 89 -36.84 8.21 -44.10
C SER A 89 -38.08 8.35 -44.99
N GLY A 90 -37.92 8.06 -46.28
CA GLY A 90 -39.01 7.62 -47.16
C GLY A 90 -40.00 8.69 -47.62
N GLY A 91 -39.59 9.55 -48.57
CA GLY A 91 -40.50 10.27 -49.46
C GLY A 91 -41.12 11.58 -48.94
N LEU A 92 -41.02 11.85 -47.63
CA LEU A 92 -41.23 13.15 -46.99
C LEU A 92 -40.04 13.46 -46.08
N THR A 93 -39.53 14.69 -46.10
CA THR A 93 -38.31 15.02 -45.37
C THR A 93 -38.56 15.11 -43.85
N PRO A 94 -37.76 14.44 -43.00
CA PRO A 94 -37.85 14.47 -41.53
C PRO A 94 -37.82 15.89 -40.92
N GLN A 95 -37.28 16.84 -41.67
CA GLN A 95 -37.24 18.26 -41.33
C GLN A 95 -38.64 18.84 -41.07
N ASP A 96 -39.70 18.23 -41.61
CA ASP A 96 -41.09 18.67 -41.48
C ASP A 96 -41.79 18.15 -40.21
N PHE A 97 -41.17 17.24 -39.45
CA PHE A 97 -41.86 16.54 -38.35
C PHE A 97 -41.61 17.12 -36.97
N TYR A 98 -40.48 17.80 -36.74
CA TYR A 98 -40.16 18.41 -35.46
C TYR A 98 -39.71 19.85 -35.62
N ASN A 99 -40.20 20.71 -34.72
CA ASN A 99 -39.71 22.05 -34.50
C ASN A 99 -38.88 22.07 -33.22
N ALA A 100 -37.71 22.72 -33.28
CA ALA A 100 -36.87 22.98 -32.13
C ALA A 100 -36.88 24.50 -31.84
N SER A 101 -37.15 24.86 -30.59
CA SER A 101 -37.18 26.26 -30.15
C SER A 101 -36.66 26.41 -28.72
N VAL A 102 -36.40 27.65 -28.31
CA VAL A 102 -35.92 27.98 -26.96
C VAL A 102 -36.78 29.07 -26.35
N SER A 103 -37.06 28.99 -25.06
CA SER A 103 -37.60 30.09 -24.28
C SER A 103 -36.90 30.24 -22.93
N ASN A 104 -37.02 31.43 -22.33
CA ASN A 104 -36.60 31.64 -20.95
C ASN A 104 -37.62 31.00 -20.01
N ASN A 105 -37.12 30.27 -19.01
CA ASN A 105 -37.93 29.73 -17.93
C ASN A 105 -37.71 30.50 -16.63
N THR A 106 -36.47 30.89 -16.34
CA THR A 106 -36.10 31.86 -15.31
C THR A 106 -35.02 32.82 -15.87
N SER A 107 -34.53 33.74 -15.06
CA SER A 107 -33.39 34.59 -15.43
C SER A 107 -32.08 33.82 -15.66
N SER A 108 -31.98 32.57 -15.17
CA SER A 108 -30.79 31.70 -15.22
C SER A 108 -31.08 30.30 -15.79
N ARG A 109 -32.26 30.10 -16.41
CA ARG A 109 -32.67 28.81 -16.99
C ARG A 109 -33.40 29.01 -18.31
N ILE A 110 -32.96 28.28 -19.34
CA ILE A 110 -33.67 28.16 -20.63
C ILE A 110 -34.37 26.81 -20.70
N VAL A 111 -35.39 26.71 -21.55
CA VAL A 111 -36.00 25.43 -21.93
C VAL A 111 -35.90 25.28 -23.44
N VAL A 112 -35.29 24.18 -23.88
CA VAL A 112 -35.26 23.75 -25.27
C VAL A 112 -36.46 22.85 -25.52
N PHE A 113 -37.34 23.29 -26.42
CA PHE A 113 -38.51 22.54 -26.84
C PHE A 113 -38.20 21.77 -28.12
N VAL A 114 -38.56 20.50 -28.16
CA VAL A 114 -38.58 19.69 -29.39
C VAL A 114 -39.99 19.14 -29.55
N LEU A 115 -40.77 19.78 -30.43
CA LEU A 115 -42.19 19.55 -30.62
C LEU A 115 -42.46 18.92 -31.97
N SER A 116 -43.27 17.86 -31.99
CA SER A 116 -43.76 17.28 -33.24
C SER A 116 -44.81 18.19 -33.88
N ASN A 117 -44.73 18.37 -35.20
CA ASN A 117 -45.70 19.12 -36.01
C ASN A 117 -47.01 18.35 -36.23
N PHE A 118 -47.08 17.08 -35.81
CA PHE A 118 -48.24 16.22 -35.99
C PHE A 118 -48.93 15.97 -34.64
N THR A 119 -50.25 16.15 -34.65
CA THR A 119 -51.11 15.98 -33.47
C THR A 119 -52.02 14.75 -33.56
N THR A 120 -52.02 14.01 -34.68
CA THR A 120 -52.96 12.92 -34.97
C THR A 120 -52.29 11.58 -35.27
N SER A 121 -53.04 10.50 -35.01
CA SER A 121 -52.68 9.08 -34.93
C SER A 121 -52.42 8.34 -36.26
N TYR A 122 -52.36 9.04 -37.41
CA TYR A 122 -52.45 8.36 -38.72
C TYR A 122 -51.12 7.87 -39.33
N PHE A 123 -49.96 8.14 -38.70
CA PHE A 123 -48.64 7.72 -39.22
C PHE A 123 -47.66 7.22 -38.11
N PRO A 124 -48.00 6.16 -37.36
CA PRO A 124 -47.07 5.56 -36.40
C PRO A 124 -45.84 4.99 -37.12
N GLY A 125 -44.64 5.36 -36.67
CA GLY A 125 -43.34 4.99 -37.26
C GLY A 125 -42.68 6.04 -38.17
N VAL A 126 -43.45 7.01 -38.69
CA VAL A 126 -42.93 8.10 -39.54
C VAL A 126 -43.00 9.46 -38.83
N ALA A 127 -44.09 9.74 -38.09
CA ALA A 127 -44.33 11.05 -37.47
C ALA A 127 -43.77 11.22 -36.05
N HIS A 128 -43.65 10.13 -35.30
CA HIS A 128 -43.04 10.09 -33.97
C HIS A 128 -41.84 9.15 -33.99
N LYS A 129 -40.70 9.61 -33.46
CA LYS A 129 -39.45 8.85 -33.49
C LYS A 129 -39.30 8.09 -32.19
N GLU A 130 -38.87 6.84 -32.32
CA GLU A 130 -38.57 5.95 -31.21
C GLU A 130 -37.07 6.02 -30.94
N PRO A 131 -36.64 6.48 -29.75
CA PRO A 131 -35.24 6.41 -29.39
C PRO A 131 -34.83 4.98 -29.06
N THR A 132 -33.57 4.64 -29.37
CA THR A 132 -33.00 3.34 -29.06
C THR A 132 -32.51 3.27 -27.61
N THR A 133 -32.03 2.08 -27.21
CA THR A 133 -31.35 1.87 -25.92
C THR A 133 -29.93 2.44 -25.87
N THR A 134 -29.47 3.03 -26.97
CA THR A 134 -28.19 3.74 -27.10
C THR A 134 -28.42 5.24 -27.28
N TYR A 135 -27.46 6.08 -26.87
CA TYR A 135 -27.61 7.53 -26.98
C TYR A 135 -27.68 8.00 -28.44
N GLN A 136 -28.68 8.82 -28.73
CA GLN A 136 -28.90 9.43 -30.04
C GLN A 136 -28.97 10.95 -29.92
N LYS A 137 -28.39 11.66 -30.88
CA LYS A 137 -28.34 13.13 -30.91
C LYS A 137 -29.72 13.71 -31.23
N LEU A 138 -30.28 14.46 -30.29
CA LEU A 138 -31.58 15.13 -30.39
C LEU A 138 -31.45 16.49 -31.08
N VAL A 139 -30.69 17.40 -30.47
CA VAL A 139 -30.45 18.77 -30.94
C VAL A 139 -29.04 19.21 -30.55
N ARG A 140 -28.50 20.20 -31.28
CA ARG A 140 -27.33 20.97 -30.90
C ARG A 140 -27.75 22.35 -30.41
N VAL A 141 -27.22 22.76 -29.27
CA VAL A 141 -27.43 24.08 -28.67
C VAL A 141 -26.14 24.88 -28.81
N ALA A 142 -26.26 26.17 -29.09
CA ALA A 142 -25.17 27.13 -29.13
C ALA A 142 -25.56 28.37 -28.33
N ILE A 143 -24.78 28.71 -27.30
CA ILE A 143 -25.03 29.85 -26.41
C ILE A 143 -23.84 30.81 -26.52
N PRO A 144 -24.04 32.05 -26.99
CA PRO A 144 -22.99 33.07 -27.01
C PRO A 144 -22.53 33.42 -25.60
N ILE A 145 -21.21 33.41 -25.38
CA ILE A 145 -20.55 33.82 -24.15
C ILE A 145 -20.38 35.34 -24.20
N THR A 146 -20.93 36.03 -23.20
CA THR A 146 -20.89 37.50 -23.09
C THR A 146 -19.72 37.97 -22.24
N ASP A 147 -19.32 37.18 -21.25
CA ASP A 147 -18.13 37.41 -20.43
C ASP A 147 -17.23 36.18 -20.49
N THR A 148 -16.09 36.32 -21.14
CA THR A 148 -15.12 35.23 -21.33
C THR A 148 -14.25 34.98 -20.10
N THR A 149 -14.37 35.81 -19.05
CA THR A 149 -13.69 35.62 -17.76
C THR A 149 -14.50 34.74 -16.80
N GLU A 150 -15.78 34.54 -17.09
CA GLU A 150 -16.70 33.75 -16.28
C GLU A 150 -16.93 32.35 -16.90
N LEU A 151 -16.96 31.31 -16.06
CA LEU A 151 -17.19 29.95 -16.55
C LEU A 151 -18.63 29.80 -17.04
N PRO A 152 -18.88 29.33 -18.29
CA PRO A 152 -20.23 29.26 -18.83
C PRO A 152 -21.19 28.37 -18.04
N LYS A 153 -20.69 27.33 -17.35
CA LYS A 153 -21.41 26.36 -16.48
C LYS A 153 -22.87 26.09 -16.85
N ILE A 154 -23.17 24.89 -17.36
CA ILE A 154 -24.54 24.48 -17.67
C ILE A 154 -24.93 23.19 -16.96
N SER A 155 -26.20 23.03 -16.59
CA SER A 155 -26.71 21.77 -16.05
C SER A 155 -28.15 21.51 -16.48
N LEU A 156 -28.55 20.24 -16.53
CA LEU A 156 -29.94 19.88 -16.77
C LEU A 156 -30.74 20.03 -15.48
N GLU A 157 -31.95 20.57 -15.58
CA GLU A 157 -32.89 20.68 -14.44
C GLU A 157 -34.02 19.66 -14.61
N GLU A 158 -33.86 18.48 -14.02
CA GLU A 158 -34.82 17.37 -14.15
C GLU A 158 -36.23 17.76 -13.71
N SER A 159 -36.35 18.50 -12.61
CA SER A 159 -37.64 18.91 -12.03
C SER A 159 -38.46 19.82 -12.96
N ALA A 160 -37.80 20.50 -13.90
CA ALA A 160 -38.41 21.42 -14.86
C ALA A 160 -38.61 20.79 -16.25
N MET A 161 -38.27 19.52 -16.43
CA MET A 161 -38.43 18.78 -17.68
C MET A 161 -39.82 18.13 -17.75
N SER A 162 -40.55 18.31 -18.86
CA SER A 162 -41.92 17.77 -19.02
C SER A 162 -42.29 17.41 -20.48
N GLY A 163 -43.40 16.69 -20.66
CA GLY A 163 -43.97 16.38 -21.99
C GLY A 163 -43.25 15.29 -22.81
N GLN A 164 -42.42 14.47 -22.16
CA GLN A 164 -41.33 13.78 -22.86
C GLN A 164 -41.66 12.41 -23.47
N GLN A 165 -42.61 11.65 -22.91
CA GLN A 165 -42.82 10.24 -23.25
C GLN A 165 -44.26 9.95 -23.69
N PHE A 166 -44.39 9.16 -24.76
CA PHE A 166 -45.67 8.68 -25.27
C PHE A 166 -45.58 7.19 -25.61
N HIS A 167 -46.64 6.44 -25.30
CA HIS A 167 -46.82 5.08 -25.80
C HIS A 167 -48.00 5.05 -26.77
N GLN A 168 -48.00 4.06 -27.66
CA GLN A 168 -49.08 3.90 -28.63
C GLN A 168 -50.18 3.01 -28.04
N LEU A 169 -51.40 3.52 -27.99
CA LEU A 169 -52.59 2.74 -27.66
C LEU A 169 -52.97 1.82 -28.83
N SER A 170 -53.81 0.83 -28.56
CA SER A 170 -54.26 -0.16 -29.57
C SER A 170 -55.03 0.45 -30.75
N ASP A 171 -55.54 1.68 -30.60
CA ASP A 171 -56.18 2.47 -31.66
C ASP A 171 -55.19 3.40 -32.41
N ASN A 172 -53.89 3.17 -32.21
CA ASN A 172 -52.77 3.96 -32.72
C ASN A 172 -52.72 5.42 -32.21
N SER A 173 -53.49 5.77 -31.18
CA SER A 173 -53.38 7.08 -30.55
C SER A 173 -52.21 7.15 -29.56
N PRO A 174 -51.45 8.25 -29.53
CA PRO A 174 -50.39 8.44 -28.56
C PRO A 174 -50.99 8.83 -27.20
N SER A 175 -50.69 8.05 -26.16
CA SER A 175 -51.01 8.38 -24.77
C SER A 175 -49.75 8.81 -24.04
N SER A 176 -49.79 10.00 -23.44
CA SER A 176 -48.73 10.45 -22.54
C SER A 176 -48.76 9.59 -21.29
N TYR A 177 -47.60 9.14 -20.84
CA TYR A 177 -47.47 8.49 -19.54
C TYR A 177 -46.32 9.13 -18.78
N ASN A 178 -46.52 9.34 -17.48
CA ASN A 178 -45.49 9.87 -16.61
C ASN A 178 -44.56 8.71 -16.23
N SER A 179 -43.36 8.66 -16.79
CA SER A 179 -42.28 7.83 -16.23
C SER A 179 -41.16 8.71 -15.71
N PRO A 180 -40.25 8.14 -14.91
CA PRO A 180 -39.03 8.83 -14.52
C PRO A 180 -38.32 9.35 -15.77
N ILE A 181 -37.84 10.57 -15.66
CA ILE A 181 -36.83 11.15 -16.54
C ILE A 181 -35.54 11.07 -15.74
N VAL A 182 -34.43 10.72 -16.38
CA VAL A 182 -33.11 10.81 -15.76
C VAL A 182 -32.32 11.83 -16.54
N ALA A 183 -31.95 12.93 -15.91
CA ALA A 183 -31.16 13.98 -16.53
C ALA A 183 -29.72 13.93 -16.04
N ASN A 184 -28.84 13.33 -16.85
CA ASN A 184 -27.40 13.32 -16.57
C ASN A 184 -26.80 14.58 -17.17
N SER A 185 -26.52 15.59 -16.33
CA SER A 185 -25.95 16.85 -16.79
C SER A 185 -24.64 16.70 -17.55
N GLY A 186 -23.92 15.57 -17.39
CA GLY A 186 -22.68 15.28 -18.11
C GLY A 186 -21.71 16.45 -17.98
N ASN A 187 -20.98 16.50 -16.87
CA ASN A 187 -19.88 17.44 -16.57
C ASN A 187 -20.07 18.82 -17.22
N GLY A 188 -20.96 19.61 -16.59
CA GLY A 188 -21.35 20.96 -16.99
C GLY A 188 -20.24 22.01 -16.97
N LEU A 189 -18.98 21.64 -17.17
CA LEU A 189 -17.84 22.53 -17.27
C LEU A 189 -17.33 22.48 -18.72
N ALA A 190 -17.63 23.52 -19.49
CA ALA A 190 -16.76 23.90 -20.59
C ALA A 190 -16.00 25.14 -20.15
N PHE A 191 -14.69 25.04 -20.11
CA PHE A 191 -13.84 26.21 -19.97
C PHE A 191 -13.85 26.96 -21.32
N PRO A 192 -13.82 28.29 -21.35
CA PRO A 192 -13.20 28.94 -22.51
C PRO A 192 -11.78 28.41 -22.58
N LEU A 193 -11.44 27.68 -23.65
CA LEU A 193 -10.10 27.16 -23.98
C LEU A 193 -9.02 28.27 -24.08
N GLN A 194 -9.32 29.51 -23.70
CA GLN A 194 -8.48 30.69 -23.91
C GLN A 194 -7.86 31.28 -22.63
N ASN A 195 -8.08 30.72 -21.44
CA ASN A 195 -7.50 31.25 -20.18
C ASN A 195 -6.56 30.28 -19.45
N PHE A 196 -6.09 29.21 -20.10
CA PHE A 196 -4.98 28.42 -19.58
C PHE A 196 -3.75 28.73 -20.40
N ASP A 197 -2.70 29.10 -19.69
CA ASP A 197 -1.41 29.37 -20.28
C ASP A 197 -0.74 28.07 -20.68
N ILE A 198 -0.97 26.98 -19.93
CA ILE A 198 -0.40 25.65 -20.20
C ILE A 198 -1.52 24.64 -20.42
N ILE A 199 -1.51 23.94 -21.54
CA ILE A 199 -2.53 22.94 -21.88
C ILE A 199 -1.87 21.63 -22.32
N TRP A 200 -2.32 20.52 -21.72
CA TRP A 200 -2.18 19.18 -22.29
C TRP A 200 -3.47 18.78 -22.99
N ASP A 201 -3.39 18.58 -24.32
CA ASP A 201 -4.53 18.29 -25.20
C ASP A 201 -4.73 16.79 -25.53
N GLY A 202 -3.96 15.92 -24.88
CA GLY A 202 -3.94 14.48 -25.17
C GLY A 202 -2.88 14.02 -26.16
N ALA A 203 -2.10 14.94 -26.74
CA ALA A 203 -0.99 14.60 -27.61
C ALA A 203 0.27 15.44 -27.32
N THR A 204 0.11 16.72 -27.00
CA THR A 204 1.22 17.64 -26.80
C THR A 204 0.95 18.63 -25.69
N TRP A 205 2.02 19.04 -25.01
CA TRP A 205 2.01 20.22 -24.17
C TRP A 205 2.12 21.49 -25.01
N SER A 206 1.36 22.53 -24.64
CA SER A 206 1.48 23.86 -25.22
C SER A 206 1.50 24.93 -24.13
N GLY A 207 2.22 26.02 -24.41
CA GLY A 207 2.06 27.31 -23.74
C GLY A 207 2.83 27.56 -22.43
N GLY A 208 3.61 26.59 -21.91
CA GLY A 208 4.64 26.88 -20.89
C GLY A 208 5.64 27.95 -21.36
N SER A 209 6.46 28.51 -20.47
CA SER A 209 7.40 29.62 -20.80
C SER A 209 8.36 29.33 -21.95
N ALA A 210 8.63 28.04 -22.25
CA ALA A 210 9.41 27.59 -23.40
C ALA A 210 8.56 27.24 -24.65
N GLY A 211 7.27 27.53 -24.63
CA GLY A 211 6.28 27.19 -25.65
C GLY A 211 5.75 25.75 -25.59
N GLY A 212 6.01 25.00 -24.51
CA GLY A 212 5.73 23.56 -24.40
C GLY A 212 5.27 23.13 -23.00
N ALA A 213 5.84 22.04 -22.49
CA ALA A 213 5.54 21.48 -21.16
C ALA A 213 5.80 22.48 -20.01
N PRO A 214 5.12 22.32 -18.86
CA PRO A 214 5.34 23.17 -17.70
C PRO A 214 6.77 23.02 -17.18
N SER A 215 7.27 24.10 -16.57
CA SER A 215 8.63 24.25 -16.08
C SER A 215 8.66 25.06 -14.77
N SER A 216 9.82 25.15 -14.14
CA SER A 216 9.99 25.90 -12.89
C SER A 216 9.84 27.43 -13.05
N SER A 217 9.78 27.96 -14.28
CA SER A 217 9.55 29.39 -14.54
C SER A 217 8.08 29.77 -14.67
N ASP A 218 7.16 28.81 -14.61
CA ASP A 218 5.75 29.01 -14.96
C ASP A 218 4.86 29.39 -13.77
N ASN A 219 5.44 29.95 -12.70
CA ASN A 219 4.75 30.21 -11.43
C ASN A 219 3.61 31.25 -11.49
N THR A 220 3.41 31.93 -12.62
CA THR A 220 2.27 32.83 -12.88
C THR A 220 1.29 32.28 -13.91
N LEU A 221 1.50 31.05 -14.38
CA LEU A 221 0.76 30.45 -15.47
C LEU A 221 -0.28 29.46 -14.95
N ASP A 222 -1.47 29.49 -15.52
CA ASP A 222 -2.55 28.54 -15.20
C ASP A 222 -2.45 27.30 -16.12
N MET A 223 -2.55 26.10 -15.55
CA MET A 223 -2.41 24.81 -16.25
C MET A 223 -3.70 24.00 -16.29
N LEU A 224 -4.00 23.43 -17.46
CA LEU A 224 -5.12 22.53 -17.74
C LEU A 224 -4.65 21.19 -18.31
N VAL A 225 -5.17 20.09 -17.78
CA VAL A 225 -5.03 18.73 -18.33
C VAL A 225 -6.38 18.26 -18.82
N GLU A 226 -6.57 18.16 -20.14
CA GLU A 226 -7.88 17.87 -20.75
C GLU A 226 -8.20 16.39 -20.88
N THR A 227 -7.16 15.57 -21.01
CA THR A 227 -7.23 14.12 -21.10
C THR A 227 -6.03 13.50 -20.42
N ALA A 228 -6.03 12.17 -20.24
CA ALA A 228 -4.84 11.45 -19.76
C ALA A 228 -3.58 11.82 -20.57
N THR A 229 -2.49 12.11 -19.85
CA THR A 229 -1.17 12.29 -20.42
C THR A 229 -0.61 10.97 -20.90
N THR A 230 -0.25 10.90 -22.18
CA THR A 230 0.51 9.78 -22.73
C THR A 230 2.01 9.96 -22.56
N ASP A 231 2.46 11.20 -22.37
CA ASP A 231 3.84 11.57 -22.11
C ASP A 231 3.98 12.19 -20.71
N PRO A 232 4.83 11.62 -19.83
CA PRO A 232 5.05 12.17 -18.49
C PRO A 232 5.64 13.59 -18.52
N MET A 233 5.43 14.35 -17.45
CA MET A 233 6.06 15.65 -17.25
C MET A 233 7.60 15.52 -17.31
N PRO A 234 8.32 16.38 -18.07
CA PRO A 234 9.74 16.16 -18.36
C PRO A 234 10.69 16.53 -17.21
N GLY A 235 10.20 17.18 -16.16
CA GLY A 235 10.97 17.66 -15.03
C GLY A 235 10.09 18.38 -14.03
N ASN A 236 10.66 18.77 -12.88
CA ASN A 236 9.95 19.59 -11.89
C ASN A 236 9.43 20.90 -12.50
N ALA A 237 8.23 21.30 -12.11
CA ALA A 237 7.57 22.48 -12.63
C ALA A 237 6.82 23.25 -11.54
N THR A 238 6.48 24.49 -11.84
CA THR A 238 5.71 25.35 -10.93
C THR A 238 4.65 26.08 -11.73
N VAL A 239 3.42 26.10 -11.23
CA VAL A 239 2.28 26.79 -11.86
C VAL A 239 1.51 27.62 -10.84
N GLN A 240 0.72 28.58 -11.32
CA GLN A 240 -0.18 29.35 -10.46
C GLN A 240 -1.40 28.53 -10.07
N ARG A 241 -2.06 27.89 -11.04
CA ARG A 241 -3.26 27.08 -10.85
C ARG A 241 -3.14 25.79 -11.65
N LEU A 242 -3.70 24.71 -11.12
CA LEU A 242 -3.84 23.44 -11.82
C LEU A 242 -5.32 23.04 -11.88
N ILE A 243 -5.77 22.62 -13.06
CA ILE A 243 -7.06 21.98 -13.30
C ILE A 243 -6.83 20.68 -14.08
N ILE A 244 -7.34 19.55 -13.58
CA ILE A 244 -7.33 18.26 -14.26
C ILE A 244 -8.78 17.87 -14.54
N LEU A 245 -9.17 17.75 -15.80
CA LEU A 245 -10.55 17.40 -16.17
C LEU A 245 -10.92 15.99 -15.72
N ASP A 246 -12.22 15.72 -15.60
CA ASP A 246 -12.76 14.42 -15.16
C ASP A 246 -12.17 13.26 -15.95
N SER A 247 -11.74 12.22 -15.22
CA SER A 247 -11.14 11.00 -15.75
C SER A 247 -9.83 11.23 -16.51
N SER A 248 -9.23 12.42 -16.38
CA SER A 248 -7.91 12.73 -16.89
C SER A 248 -6.85 12.38 -15.86
N ILE A 249 -5.71 11.93 -16.37
CA ILE A 249 -4.55 11.52 -15.58
C ILE A 249 -3.39 12.42 -15.95
N LEU A 250 -2.81 13.10 -14.98
CA LEU A 250 -1.54 13.81 -15.10
C LEU A 250 -0.41 12.90 -14.60
N ASP A 251 0.39 12.37 -15.52
CA ASP A 251 1.62 11.63 -15.18
C ASP A 251 2.77 12.62 -14.96
N LEU A 252 3.26 12.68 -13.72
CA LEU A 252 4.33 13.58 -13.31
C LEU A 252 5.73 13.02 -13.59
N GLY A 253 5.88 11.75 -14.01
CA GLY A 253 7.17 11.19 -14.43
C GLY A 253 8.26 11.12 -13.35
N GLY A 254 7.87 11.02 -12.09
CA GLY A 254 8.71 11.07 -10.89
C GLY A 254 8.97 12.47 -10.36
N ASN A 255 8.38 13.51 -10.96
CA ASN A 255 8.68 14.91 -10.65
C ASN A 255 7.67 15.53 -9.67
N THR A 256 8.01 16.73 -9.21
CA THR A 256 7.13 17.60 -8.40
C THR A 256 6.51 18.72 -9.26
N LEU A 257 5.20 18.88 -9.16
CA LEU A 257 4.48 20.05 -9.66
C LEU A 257 4.05 20.92 -8.49
N THR A 258 4.70 22.08 -8.35
CA THR A 258 4.41 23.05 -7.27
C THR A 258 3.32 24.03 -7.72
N ILE A 259 2.28 24.19 -6.89
CA ILE A 259 1.15 25.10 -7.08
C ILE A 259 1.29 26.28 -6.13
N THR A 260 1.36 27.50 -6.67
CA THR A 260 1.61 28.73 -5.88
C THR A 260 0.36 29.58 -5.65
N GLY A 261 -0.70 29.38 -6.43
CA GLY A 261 -2.03 29.99 -6.28
C GLY A 261 -3.07 28.97 -5.84
N GLU A 262 -4.30 29.04 -6.32
CA GLU A 262 -5.34 28.07 -5.91
C GLU A 262 -5.15 26.71 -6.61
N LEU A 263 -5.52 25.61 -5.95
CA LEU A 263 -5.69 24.31 -6.61
C LEU A 263 -7.20 24.09 -6.81
N ILE A 264 -7.68 24.31 -8.03
CA ILE A 264 -9.09 24.08 -8.37
C ILE A 264 -9.18 22.75 -9.10
N GLY A 265 -9.33 21.65 -8.36
CA GLY A 265 -9.67 20.37 -8.95
C GLY A 265 -11.00 20.48 -9.71
N SER A 266 -11.03 20.13 -10.99
CA SER A 266 -12.28 19.74 -11.62
C SER A 266 -12.52 18.26 -11.30
N VAL A 267 -13.77 17.97 -10.94
CA VAL A 267 -14.38 16.64 -10.68
C VAL A 267 -13.55 15.46 -11.21
N SER A 268 -12.88 14.70 -10.32
CA SER A 268 -12.19 13.40 -10.49
C SER A 268 -10.78 13.32 -11.14
N GLY A 269 -10.08 14.45 -11.35
CA GLY A 269 -8.73 14.41 -11.92
C GLY A 269 -7.70 13.66 -11.07
N GLN A 270 -6.83 12.87 -11.71
CA GLN A 270 -5.75 12.11 -11.05
C GLN A 270 -4.38 12.72 -11.36
N ALA A 271 -3.46 12.79 -10.40
CA ALA A 271 -2.03 12.96 -10.66
C ALA A 271 -1.25 11.76 -10.11
N ILE A 272 -0.47 11.12 -10.98
CA ILE A 272 0.26 9.88 -10.71
C ILE A 272 1.75 10.04 -10.96
N ASN A 273 2.52 9.07 -10.48
CA ASN A 273 3.97 8.97 -10.62
C ASN A 273 4.69 10.26 -10.19
N GLY A 274 4.37 10.84 -9.03
CA GLY A 274 5.05 12.06 -8.59
C GLY A 274 4.34 12.76 -7.45
N THR A 275 4.66 14.05 -7.26
CA THR A 275 4.18 14.85 -6.13
C THR A 275 3.49 16.13 -6.58
N ILE A 276 2.28 16.39 -6.09
CA ILE A 276 1.66 17.72 -6.10
C ILE A 276 2.09 18.44 -4.83
N GLU A 277 2.65 19.65 -4.95
CA GLU A 277 3.04 20.47 -3.80
C GLU A 277 2.25 21.78 -3.77
N LEU A 278 1.60 22.11 -2.65
CA LEU A 278 1.01 23.44 -2.42
C LEU A 278 2.00 24.30 -1.61
N ALA A 279 2.58 25.31 -2.25
CA ALA A 279 3.60 26.19 -1.66
C ALA A 279 3.38 27.67 -1.98
N GLY A 280 2.13 28.12 -1.88
CA GLY A 280 1.73 29.50 -2.14
C GLY A 280 2.21 30.50 -1.08
N ALA A 281 2.35 31.76 -1.48
CA ALA A 281 2.71 32.85 -0.57
C ALA A 281 1.51 33.42 0.23
N ALA A 282 0.30 32.90 -0.03
CA ALA A 282 -0.95 33.20 0.68
C ALA A 282 -1.68 31.88 0.99
N ALA A 283 -2.72 31.92 1.83
CA ALA A 283 -3.53 30.73 2.10
C ALA A 283 -4.12 30.17 0.78
N GLN A 284 -4.10 28.86 0.62
CA GLN A 284 -4.62 28.18 -0.58
C GLN A 284 -5.86 27.36 -0.24
N THR A 285 -6.68 27.12 -1.23
CA THR A 285 -7.84 26.20 -1.14
C THR A 285 -7.69 25.07 -2.14
N ILE A 286 -8.23 23.91 -1.79
CA ILE A 286 -8.39 22.76 -2.66
C ILE A 286 -9.90 22.48 -2.80
N THR A 287 -10.38 22.31 -4.03
CA THR A 287 -11.78 21.95 -4.32
C THR A 287 -11.86 20.83 -5.34
N GLY A 288 -12.98 20.09 -5.36
CA GLY A 288 -13.24 18.98 -6.28
C GLY A 288 -12.84 17.62 -5.70
N ASP A 289 -13.25 16.54 -6.36
CA ASP A 289 -12.75 15.20 -6.05
C ASP A 289 -11.47 14.97 -6.84
N THR A 290 -10.38 14.56 -6.21
CA THR A 290 -9.09 14.34 -6.90
C THR A 290 -8.30 13.23 -6.24
N GLU A 291 -7.46 12.57 -7.02
CA GLU A 291 -6.59 11.49 -6.55
C GLU A 291 -5.12 11.84 -6.80
N TRP A 292 -4.31 11.74 -5.76
CA TRP A 292 -2.90 12.06 -5.76
C TRP A 292 -2.11 10.84 -5.34
N GLU A 293 -1.05 10.49 -6.07
CA GLU A 293 -0.08 9.55 -5.52
C GLU A 293 0.60 10.19 -4.30
N ASN A 294 1.22 11.36 -4.47
CA ASN A 294 1.83 12.09 -3.35
C ASN A 294 1.35 13.55 -3.33
N LEU A 295 1.06 14.04 -2.12
CA LEU A 295 0.59 15.40 -1.87
C LEU A 295 1.42 16.05 -0.76
N THR A 296 2.05 17.18 -1.04
CA THR A 296 2.84 17.95 -0.07
C THR A 296 2.17 19.27 0.23
N ILE A 297 2.03 19.60 1.52
CA ILE A 297 1.58 20.91 1.99
C ILE A 297 2.77 21.64 2.58
N ASN A 298 3.18 22.71 1.91
CA ASN A 298 4.35 23.51 2.26
C ASN A 298 3.98 25.00 2.23
N ASN A 299 2.93 25.36 2.98
CA ASN A 299 2.37 26.71 2.97
C ASN A 299 2.07 27.17 4.38
N SER A 300 2.98 27.96 4.94
CA SER A 300 2.85 28.60 6.27
C SER A 300 1.54 29.38 6.50
N ASN A 301 0.84 29.83 5.46
CA ASN A 301 -0.44 30.53 5.58
C ASN A 301 -1.65 29.59 5.67
N GLY A 302 -1.43 28.29 5.48
CA GLY A 302 -2.43 27.23 5.55
C GLY A 302 -3.07 26.87 4.22
N VAL A 303 -3.66 25.67 4.21
CA VAL A 303 -4.41 25.10 3.09
C VAL A 303 -5.74 24.56 3.59
N ALA A 304 -6.85 24.81 2.90
CA ALA A 304 -8.16 24.26 3.26
C ALA A 304 -8.76 23.43 2.12
N ILE A 305 -9.29 22.25 2.43
CA ILE A 305 -10.14 21.49 1.50
C ILE A 305 -11.55 22.08 1.60
N ASP A 306 -11.92 22.94 0.65
CA ASP A 306 -13.17 23.72 0.67
C ASP A 306 -14.35 22.94 0.02
N GLY A 307 -14.09 21.79 -0.60
CA GLY A 307 -15.12 20.81 -0.97
C GLY A 307 -14.62 19.71 -1.90
N GLY A 308 -15.27 18.54 -1.85
CA GLY A 308 -14.85 17.33 -2.60
C GLY A 308 -13.71 16.57 -1.91
N THR A 309 -13.62 15.27 -2.18
CA THR A 309 -12.67 14.36 -1.51
C THR A 309 -11.29 14.41 -2.15
N GLN A 310 -10.28 14.58 -1.30
CA GLN A 310 -8.87 14.54 -1.67
C GLN A 310 -8.33 13.15 -1.31
N THR A 311 -8.22 12.29 -2.32
CA THR A 311 -7.71 10.93 -2.15
C THR A 311 -6.19 10.91 -2.33
N VAL A 312 -5.47 10.35 -1.38
CA VAL A 312 -4.01 10.13 -1.45
C VAL A 312 -3.73 8.63 -1.41
N THR A 313 -3.04 8.10 -2.41
CA THR A 313 -2.73 6.65 -2.51
C THR A 313 -1.29 6.30 -2.12
N GLY A 314 -0.39 7.28 -2.09
CA GLY A 314 1.00 7.18 -1.63
C GLY A 314 1.22 7.98 -0.35
N VAL A 315 1.93 9.11 -0.41
CA VAL A 315 2.32 9.87 0.79
C VAL A 315 1.76 11.29 0.81
N PHE A 316 1.04 11.61 1.88
CA PHE A 316 0.69 12.96 2.29
C PHE A 316 1.79 13.54 3.19
N THR A 317 2.43 14.63 2.78
CA THR A 317 3.57 15.25 3.49
C THR A 317 3.21 16.65 3.99
N PRO A 318 2.83 16.82 5.27
CA PRO A 318 2.65 18.11 5.89
C PRO A 318 4.01 18.72 6.30
N THR A 319 4.54 19.64 5.50
CA THR A 319 5.85 20.27 5.70
C THR A 319 5.77 21.57 6.49
N ASP A 320 4.83 22.46 6.15
CA ASP A 320 4.64 23.75 6.81
C ASP A 320 3.19 24.25 6.72
N GLY A 321 2.73 24.91 7.80
CA GLY A 321 1.38 25.44 7.96
C GLY A 321 0.29 24.40 8.25
N THR A 322 -0.94 24.91 8.46
CA THR A 322 -2.09 24.07 8.80
C THR A 322 -2.85 23.63 7.55
N ILE A 323 -3.06 22.32 7.38
CA ILE A 323 -4.11 21.83 6.49
C ILE A 323 -5.43 21.68 7.28
N THR A 324 -6.51 22.26 6.78
CA THR A 324 -7.87 22.04 7.27
C THR A 324 -8.58 21.07 6.34
N THR A 325 -8.83 19.85 6.79
CA THR A 325 -9.34 18.75 5.95
C THR A 325 -10.85 18.85 5.72
N ASN A 326 -11.58 19.46 6.67
CA ASN A 326 -13.04 19.50 6.69
C ASN A 326 -13.70 18.11 6.51
N GLY A 327 -13.02 17.04 6.95
CA GLY A 327 -13.48 15.65 6.78
C GLY A 327 -13.33 15.09 5.37
N ASN A 328 -12.61 15.76 4.47
CA ASN A 328 -12.53 15.42 3.05
C ASN A 328 -11.15 14.91 2.61
N LEU A 329 -10.25 14.56 3.54
CA LEU A 329 -8.98 13.92 3.21
C LEU A 329 -9.11 12.40 3.38
N LEU A 330 -8.87 11.66 2.29
CA LEU A 330 -8.90 10.20 2.27
C LEU A 330 -7.49 9.67 1.99
N LEU A 331 -6.98 8.82 2.88
CA LEU A 331 -5.79 8.00 2.64
C LEU A 331 -6.26 6.63 2.14
N ALA A 332 -6.22 6.44 0.82
CA ALA A 332 -6.81 5.26 0.19
C ALA A 332 -5.84 4.08 0.20
N SER A 333 -6.38 2.88 0.44
CA SER A 333 -5.66 1.62 0.25
C SER A 333 -6.01 1.03 -1.10
N THR A 334 -4.98 0.79 -1.93
CA THR A 334 -5.13 0.15 -3.24
C THR A 334 -4.87 -1.36 -3.15
N SER A 335 -4.16 -1.82 -2.11
CA SER A 335 -3.99 -3.23 -1.76
C SER A 335 -3.47 -3.36 -0.32
N ALA A 336 -3.38 -4.58 0.19
CA ALA A 336 -2.85 -4.86 1.54
C ALA A 336 -1.39 -4.39 1.75
N SER A 337 -0.64 -4.07 0.69
CA SER A 337 0.74 -3.57 0.76
C SER A 337 0.94 -2.17 0.16
N SER A 338 -0.13 -1.52 -0.30
CA SER A 338 -0.08 -0.21 -0.93
C SER A 338 -1.26 0.64 -0.46
N TYR A 339 -0.95 1.65 0.35
CA TYR A 339 -1.92 2.50 1.04
C TYR A 339 -1.38 3.91 1.26
N GLY A 340 -2.31 4.86 1.32
CA GLY A 340 -2.05 6.25 1.67
C GLY A 340 -1.46 6.36 3.08
N GLN A 341 -0.43 7.17 3.23
CA GLN A 341 0.27 7.41 4.50
C GLN A 341 0.45 8.91 4.76
N ILE A 342 0.62 9.30 6.02
CA ILE A 342 1.00 10.66 6.40
C ILE A 342 2.43 10.67 6.94
N ALA A 343 3.32 11.42 6.29
CA ALA A 343 4.66 11.65 6.80
C ALA A 343 4.64 12.37 8.15
N ALA A 344 5.66 12.13 8.98
CA ALA A 344 5.83 12.88 10.22
C ALA A 344 5.80 14.39 9.96
N GLU A 345 5.05 15.13 10.79
CA GLU A 345 4.81 16.55 10.55
C GLU A 345 6.10 17.36 10.74
N GLY A 346 6.34 18.31 9.83
CA GLY A 346 7.40 19.32 9.99
C GLY A 346 7.13 20.27 11.16
N GLY A 347 8.16 20.96 11.65
CA GLY A 347 8.13 21.75 12.89
C GLY A 347 7.14 22.93 12.96
N GLY A 348 6.40 23.21 11.89
CA GLY A 348 5.33 24.21 11.84
C GLY A 348 4.02 23.69 11.20
N ALA A 349 3.96 22.41 10.85
CA ALA A 349 2.81 21.82 10.17
C ALA A 349 1.79 21.25 11.16
N SER A 350 0.51 21.28 10.79
CA SER A 350 -0.56 20.68 11.58
C SER A 350 -1.72 20.24 10.70
N ILE A 351 -2.41 19.17 11.08
CA ILE A 351 -3.61 18.69 10.40
C ILE A 351 -4.81 18.96 11.31
N SER A 352 -5.83 19.62 10.76
CA SER A 352 -7.05 20.02 11.47
C SER A 352 -8.29 19.46 10.78
N GLY A 353 -9.09 18.70 11.53
CA GLY A 353 -10.28 18.03 11.02
C GLY A 353 -10.07 16.53 10.80
N ASP A 354 -11.16 15.84 10.50
CA ASP A 354 -11.13 14.39 10.34
C ASP A 354 -10.47 13.96 9.04
N VAL A 355 -9.87 12.78 9.07
CA VAL A 355 -9.25 12.09 7.94
C VAL A 355 -9.86 10.69 7.89
N THR A 356 -10.19 10.22 6.69
CA THR A 356 -10.54 8.82 6.47
C THR A 356 -9.27 8.05 6.10
N PHE A 357 -8.95 7.00 6.85
CA PHE A 357 -7.85 6.09 6.56
C PHE A 357 -8.40 4.73 6.14
N GLN A 358 -7.90 4.19 5.03
CA GLN A 358 -8.30 2.89 4.52
C GLN A 358 -7.16 1.88 4.58
N MET A 359 -7.51 0.62 4.82
CA MET A 359 -6.60 -0.53 4.69
C MET A 359 -7.33 -1.74 4.13
N VAL A 360 -6.80 -2.33 3.05
CA VAL A 360 -7.33 -3.56 2.49
C VAL A 360 -6.90 -4.77 3.32
N ILE A 361 -7.87 -5.56 3.78
CA ILE A 361 -7.68 -6.89 4.35
C ILE A 361 -8.07 -7.94 3.32
N SER A 362 -7.12 -8.78 2.91
CA SER A 362 -7.32 -9.81 1.89
C SER A 362 -7.36 -11.24 2.44
N GLU A 363 -6.67 -11.48 3.55
CA GLU A 363 -6.50 -12.83 4.09
C GLU A 363 -7.56 -13.11 5.16
N PRO A 364 -8.23 -14.27 5.12
CA PRO A 364 -9.16 -14.66 6.18
C PRO A 364 -8.40 -15.02 7.47
N GLY A 365 -9.06 -14.88 8.62
CA GLY A 365 -8.62 -15.34 9.94
C GLY A 365 -8.38 -14.23 10.95
N TRP A 366 -7.52 -14.51 11.93
CA TRP A 366 -7.19 -13.54 12.99
C TRP A 366 -6.20 -12.50 12.48
N HIS A 367 -6.46 -11.24 12.83
CA HIS A 367 -5.61 -10.09 12.55
C HIS A 367 -5.33 -9.32 13.85
N ASN A 368 -4.08 -8.91 14.07
CA ASN A 368 -3.75 -7.99 15.16
C ASN A 368 -3.92 -6.56 14.63
N LEU A 369 -5.01 -5.88 14.99
CA LEU A 369 -5.36 -4.56 14.49
C LEU A 369 -5.21 -3.48 15.56
N GLY A 370 -4.98 -2.24 15.15
CA GLY A 370 -4.94 -1.09 16.07
C GLY A 370 -5.13 0.24 15.35
N SER A 371 -5.85 1.19 15.95
CA SER A 371 -6.29 2.39 15.24
C SER A 371 -5.21 3.48 15.07
N PRO A 372 -5.02 4.05 13.86
CA PRO A 372 -4.28 5.30 13.66
C PRO A 372 -5.10 6.56 14.02
N ILE A 373 -6.38 6.39 14.35
CA ILE A 373 -7.36 7.44 14.64
C ILE A 373 -7.68 7.45 16.13
N SER A 374 -7.74 8.65 16.70
CA SER A 374 -8.02 8.86 18.12
C SER A 374 -9.49 8.65 18.47
N GLY A 375 -9.76 8.02 19.61
CA GLY A 375 -11.11 7.95 20.19
C GLY A 375 -12.08 6.99 19.49
N MET A 376 -11.58 6.05 18.70
CA MET A 376 -12.39 5.03 18.01
C MET A 376 -12.94 3.97 18.97
N THR A 377 -14.00 3.32 18.53
CA THR A 377 -14.69 2.18 19.13
C THR A 377 -14.81 1.05 18.12
N LEU A 378 -15.26 -0.13 18.55
CA LEU A 378 -15.52 -1.23 17.62
C LEU A 378 -16.66 -0.94 16.63
N ASP A 379 -17.57 0.00 16.96
CA ASP A 379 -18.62 0.49 16.07
C ASP A 379 -18.05 1.05 14.75
N ASP A 380 -16.87 1.66 14.81
CA ASP A 380 -16.20 2.26 13.65
C ASP A 380 -15.65 1.23 12.66
N LEU A 381 -15.67 -0.07 12.99
CA LEU A 381 -15.37 -1.16 12.06
C LEU A 381 -16.63 -1.88 11.57
N GLU A 382 -17.77 -1.63 12.21
CA GLU A 382 -19.00 -2.37 11.99
C GLU A 382 -19.75 -1.93 10.73
N ASP A 383 -19.32 -0.91 9.99
CA ASP A 383 -19.84 -0.61 8.67
C ASP A 383 -19.22 -1.48 7.57
N ASP A 384 -17.97 -1.92 7.75
CA ASP A 384 -17.26 -2.81 6.82
C ASP A 384 -17.41 -4.30 7.16
N ILE A 385 -17.26 -4.63 8.43
CA ILE A 385 -17.28 -6.01 8.94
C ILE A 385 -18.37 -6.22 10.00
N ILE A 386 -18.62 -7.48 10.32
CA ILE A 386 -19.49 -7.90 11.42
C ILE A 386 -18.58 -8.22 12.60
N ILE A 387 -18.94 -7.76 13.81
CA ILE A 387 -18.27 -8.18 15.03
C ILE A 387 -19.24 -9.00 15.89
N ASN A 388 -18.82 -10.21 16.24
CA ASN A 388 -19.54 -11.04 17.18
C ASN A 388 -19.01 -10.77 18.60
N TYR A 389 -19.85 -10.15 19.41
CA TYR A 389 -19.55 -9.86 20.82
C TYR A 389 -19.80 -11.05 21.75
N SER A 390 -19.35 -10.91 23.00
CA SER A 390 -19.56 -11.85 24.09
C SER A 390 -21.03 -12.26 24.23
N GLY A 391 -21.27 -13.56 24.36
CA GLY A 391 -22.62 -14.14 24.41
C GLY A 391 -23.23 -14.48 23.04
N ASN A 392 -22.55 -14.20 21.92
CA ASN A 392 -22.96 -14.65 20.60
C ASN A 392 -22.84 -16.18 20.47
N SER A 393 -23.87 -16.84 19.93
CA SER A 393 -23.91 -18.29 19.76
C SER A 393 -22.89 -18.85 18.77
N SER A 394 -22.37 -18.00 17.88
CA SER A 394 -21.37 -18.35 16.87
C SER A 394 -19.93 -18.17 17.37
N GLY A 395 -19.76 -17.79 18.63
CA GLY A 395 -18.46 -17.42 19.20
C GLY A 395 -18.17 -15.93 19.06
N VAL A 396 -17.14 -15.46 19.79
CA VAL A 396 -16.68 -14.08 19.78
C VAL A 396 -15.61 -13.90 18.71
N SER A 397 -15.65 -12.79 17.96
CA SER A 397 -14.70 -12.51 16.87
C SER A 397 -13.76 -11.34 17.15
N ALA A 398 -13.84 -10.70 18.33
CA ALA A 398 -12.94 -9.63 18.72
C ALA A 398 -12.51 -9.78 20.19
N TYR A 399 -11.20 -9.69 20.44
CA TYR A 399 -10.60 -9.75 21.77
C TYR A 399 -9.51 -8.69 21.89
N TYR A 400 -9.35 -8.08 23.05
CA TYR A 400 -8.13 -7.34 23.39
C TYR A 400 -7.33 -8.11 24.43
N TRP A 401 -6.05 -7.81 24.55
CA TRP A 401 -5.19 -8.40 25.57
C TRP A 401 -5.15 -7.50 26.82
N ASP A 402 -5.51 -8.05 27.97
CA ASP A 402 -5.31 -7.38 29.25
C ASP A 402 -4.00 -7.86 29.89
N ALA A 403 -2.96 -7.04 29.76
CA ALA A 403 -1.64 -7.33 30.31
C ALA A 403 -1.60 -7.36 31.85
N ALA A 404 -2.62 -6.82 32.55
CA ALA A 404 -2.71 -6.85 34.01
C ALA A 404 -3.25 -8.18 34.55
N THR A 405 -3.95 -8.95 33.71
CA THR A 405 -4.45 -10.29 34.03
C THR A 405 -3.80 -11.39 33.20
N ALA A 406 -3.02 -10.99 32.17
CA ALA A 406 -2.42 -11.87 31.17
C ALA A 406 -3.47 -12.76 30.48
N ASP A 407 -4.57 -12.14 30.06
CA ASP A 407 -5.71 -12.83 29.47
C ASP A 407 -6.32 -12.08 28.27
N PHE A 408 -6.99 -12.84 27.40
CA PHE A 408 -7.78 -12.28 26.32
C PHE A 408 -9.17 -11.92 26.82
N ILE A 409 -9.52 -10.65 26.73
CA ILE A 409 -10.82 -10.14 27.11
C ILE A 409 -11.70 -10.01 25.85
N ALA A 410 -12.81 -10.73 25.85
CA ALA A 410 -13.79 -10.69 24.77
C ALA A 410 -14.45 -9.31 24.68
N ALA A 411 -14.62 -8.81 23.45
CA ALA A 411 -15.46 -7.64 23.18
C ALA A 411 -16.87 -7.87 23.72
N THR A 412 -17.46 -6.88 24.37
CA THR A 412 -18.79 -6.98 24.98
C THR A 412 -19.88 -6.26 24.20
N ASP A 413 -19.56 -5.13 23.56
CA ASP A 413 -20.45 -4.42 22.64
C ASP A 413 -19.67 -3.45 21.73
N SER A 414 -20.38 -2.78 20.81
CA SER A 414 -19.74 -1.89 19.83
C SER A 414 -19.13 -0.62 20.41
N SER A 415 -19.47 -0.25 21.66
CA SER A 415 -18.89 0.90 22.35
C SER A 415 -17.54 0.62 23.02
N ASP A 416 -17.07 -0.64 23.00
CA ASP A 416 -15.74 -0.98 23.47
C ASP A 416 -14.69 -0.15 22.72
N ALA A 417 -13.81 0.50 23.48
CA ALA A 417 -12.81 1.39 22.94
C ALA A 417 -11.80 0.62 22.08
N PHE A 418 -11.63 1.04 20.82
CA PHE A 418 -10.66 0.48 19.89
C PHE A 418 -9.28 1.12 20.08
N THR A 419 -8.85 1.14 21.34
CA THR A 419 -7.57 1.68 21.81
C THR A 419 -6.58 0.56 22.10
N GLY A 420 -5.31 0.75 21.75
CA GLY A 420 -4.32 -0.33 21.83
C GLY A 420 -4.54 -1.38 20.73
N GLY A 421 -3.95 -2.56 20.91
CA GLY A 421 -4.08 -3.61 19.91
C GLY A 421 -5.18 -4.63 20.23
N TRP A 422 -5.86 -5.08 19.17
CA TRP A 422 -6.98 -6.00 19.19
C TRP A 422 -6.73 -7.19 18.28
N ASN A 423 -7.24 -8.34 18.65
CA ASN A 423 -7.34 -9.52 17.80
C ASN A 423 -8.74 -9.61 17.22
N ILE A 424 -8.86 -9.41 15.92
CA ILE A 424 -10.16 -9.44 15.22
C ILE A 424 -10.12 -10.55 14.17
N TYR A 425 -11.11 -11.44 14.21
CA TYR A 425 -11.30 -12.47 13.21
C TYR A 425 -12.14 -11.93 12.06
N ILE A 426 -11.59 -12.00 10.85
CA ILE A 426 -12.23 -11.53 9.63
C ILE A 426 -12.15 -12.64 8.59
N ASP A 427 -13.29 -13.12 8.11
CA ASP A 427 -13.38 -13.94 6.90
C ASP A 427 -14.53 -13.43 6.01
N SER A 428 -14.76 -14.04 4.85
CA SER A 428 -15.83 -13.60 3.95
C SER A 428 -17.24 -13.63 4.58
N ASN A 429 -17.51 -14.46 5.59
CA ASN A 429 -18.80 -14.46 6.31
C ASN A 429 -18.94 -13.26 7.27
N PHE A 430 -17.83 -12.61 7.63
CA PHE A 430 -17.82 -11.40 8.44
C PHE A 430 -17.84 -10.13 7.60
N VAL A 431 -17.65 -10.22 6.27
CA VAL A 431 -17.82 -9.06 5.39
C VAL A 431 -19.31 -8.80 5.17
N ARG A 432 -19.74 -7.54 5.31
CA ARG A 432 -21.16 -7.19 5.15
C ARG A 432 -21.61 -7.33 3.69
N ALA A 433 -22.89 -7.65 3.51
CA ALA A 433 -23.48 -7.72 2.18
C ALA A 433 -23.39 -6.36 1.46
N GLY A 434 -22.79 -6.34 0.28
CA GLY A 434 -22.49 -5.11 -0.46
C GLY A 434 -21.14 -4.48 -0.10
N GLY A 435 -20.46 -5.00 0.93
CA GLY A 435 -19.05 -4.72 1.23
C GLY A 435 -18.11 -5.58 0.40
N GLY A 436 -16.83 -5.55 0.76
CA GLY A 436 -15.76 -6.13 -0.05
C GLY A 436 -15.34 -5.19 -1.19
N VAL A 437 -14.09 -5.27 -1.65
CA VAL A 437 -13.55 -4.43 -2.73
C VAL A 437 -14.39 -4.54 -4.02
N ASN A 438 -15.04 -5.69 -4.24
CA ASN A 438 -15.91 -5.93 -5.39
C ASN A 438 -17.41 -5.73 -5.10
N GLY A 439 -17.80 -5.36 -3.87
CA GLY A 439 -19.19 -5.21 -3.44
C GLY A 439 -19.97 -6.53 -3.37
N ASP A 440 -19.30 -7.68 -3.32
CA ASP A 440 -19.89 -9.01 -3.33
C ASP A 440 -20.10 -9.60 -1.92
N GLY A 441 -19.72 -8.87 -0.88
CA GLY A 441 -19.79 -9.31 0.51
C GLY A 441 -18.76 -10.37 0.86
N ASN A 442 -17.62 -10.40 0.17
CA ASN A 442 -16.50 -11.30 0.47
C ASN A 442 -15.20 -10.51 0.66
N LEU A 443 -14.17 -11.18 1.20
CA LEU A 443 -12.80 -10.68 1.13
C LEU A 443 -12.33 -10.61 -0.34
N PRO A 444 -11.43 -9.68 -0.70
CA PRO A 444 -10.83 -8.66 0.16
C PRO A 444 -11.83 -7.57 0.55
N VAL A 445 -11.71 -7.03 1.76
CA VAL A 445 -12.51 -5.90 2.28
C VAL A 445 -11.62 -4.70 2.54
N VAL A 446 -12.14 -3.49 2.31
CA VAL A 446 -11.48 -2.27 2.76
C VAL A 446 -12.02 -1.99 4.15
N LEU A 447 -11.15 -1.92 5.15
CA LEU A 447 -11.50 -1.32 6.43
C LEU A 447 -11.25 0.18 6.29
N ASP A 448 -12.25 0.99 6.60
CA ASP A 448 -12.14 2.43 6.67
C ASP A 448 -12.40 2.94 8.10
N LEU A 449 -11.63 3.94 8.51
CA LEU A 449 -11.75 4.58 9.79
C LEU A 449 -11.75 6.08 9.54
N THR A 450 -12.69 6.81 10.14
CA THR A 450 -12.77 8.27 9.99
C THR A 450 -12.72 8.98 11.33
N GLY A 451 -11.82 9.94 11.44
CA GLY A 451 -11.72 10.78 12.63
C GLY A 451 -10.41 11.55 12.68
N SER A 452 -10.11 12.09 13.86
CA SER A 452 -8.86 12.82 14.09
C SER A 452 -7.69 11.86 14.21
N ILE A 453 -6.73 11.95 13.30
CA ILE A 453 -5.48 11.15 13.32
C ILE A 453 -4.66 11.45 14.58
N ASN A 454 -3.93 10.45 15.08
CA ASN A 454 -2.90 10.72 16.08
C ASN A 454 -1.69 11.39 15.40
N THR A 455 -1.20 12.46 16.01
CA THR A 455 -0.02 13.23 15.54
C THR A 455 0.91 13.49 16.72
N GLY A 456 2.17 13.78 16.44
CA GLY A 456 3.17 14.02 17.49
C GLY A 456 3.46 12.76 18.31
N ASN A 457 3.83 12.93 19.58
CA ASN A 457 4.18 11.80 20.44
C ASN A 457 2.94 11.13 21.03
N THR A 458 2.94 9.81 21.05
CA THR A 458 1.87 8.97 21.61
C THR A 458 2.46 8.04 22.66
N THR A 459 1.70 7.78 23.73
CA THR A 459 2.16 6.97 24.87
C THR A 459 1.41 5.66 24.92
N SER A 460 2.11 4.54 25.11
CA SER A 460 1.52 3.22 25.28
C SER A 460 1.57 2.79 26.74
N SER A 461 0.41 2.47 27.34
CA SER A 461 0.40 1.90 28.69
C SER A 461 0.70 0.40 28.65
N LEU A 462 1.71 -0.05 29.38
CA LEU A 462 2.08 -1.46 29.43
C LEU A 462 1.80 -2.06 30.80
N GLY A 463 1.47 -3.34 30.80
CA GLY A 463 1.26 -4.17 31.97
C GLY A 463 2.36 -5.22 32.12
N TYR A 464 2.64 -5.61 33.36
CA TYR A 464 3.41 -6.82 33.64
C TYR A 464 2.64 -7.64 34.67
N THR A 465 2.40 -8.89 34.33
CA THR A 465 1.86 -9.90 35.24
C THR A 465 2.89 -11.00 35.39
N SER A 466 3.26 -11.34 36.63
CA SER A 466 3.92 -12.61 36.94
C SER A 466 2.82 -13.64 37.22
N THR A 467 2.77 -14.72 36.46
CA THR A 467 1.61 -15.62 36.28
C THR A 467 0.76 -15.82 37.55
N LEU A 468 -0.55 -15.61 37.41
CA LEU A 468 -1.54 -16.24 38.28
C LEU A 468 -1.81 -17.64 37.75
N ALA A 469 -1.76 -18.65 38.62
CA ALA A 469 -2.13 -20.02 38.28
C ALA A 469 -3.56 -20.04 37.71
N TRP A 470 -3.72 -20.48 36.46
CA TRP A 470 -4.96 -20.68 35.69
C TRP A 470 -5.20 -19.70 34.52
N SER A 471 -4.47 -19.86 33.42
CA SER A 471 -4.95 -19.43 32.09
C SER A 471 -4.98 -20.65 31.16
N ASP A 472 -6.09 -20.88 30.45
CA ASP A 472 -6.28 -22.02 29.53
C ASP A 472 -5.36 -21.98 28.28
N TYR A 473 -4.51 -20.95 28.17
CA TYR A 473 -3.77 -20.59 26.96
C TYR A 473 -2.24 -20.53 27.11
N ALA A 474 -1.68 -20.87 28.28
CA ALA A 474 -0.23 -20.86 28.51
C ALA A 474 0.19 -21.84 29.62
N ASP A 475 1.30 -22.55 29.41
CA ASP A 475 2.04 -23.21 30.50
C ASP A 475 2.46 -22.15 31.55
N GLU A 476 2.59 -22.52 32.83
CA GLU A 476 3.03 -21.60 33.91
C GLU A 476 4.30 -20.83 33.50
N GLY A 477 4.25 -19.48 33.51
CA GLY A 477 5.36 -18.60 33.13
C GLY A 477 5.41 -18.13 31.66
N ALA A 478 4.59 -18.68 30.75
CA ALA A 478 4.67 -18.35 29.32
C ALA A 478 3.92 -17.05 28.92
N SER A 479 2.97 -16.58 29.73
CA SER A 479 2.17 -15.37 29.48
C SER A 479 2.67 -14.09 30.16
N ASP A 480 3.76 -14.19 30.92
CA ASP A 480 4.27 -13.08 31.73
C ASP A 480 4.82 -11.93 30.88
N GLY A 481 4.35 -10.71 31.18
CA GLY A 481 4.87 -9.47 30.60
C GLY A 481 4.48 -9.17 29.15
N TRP A 482 3.67 -10.01 28.51
CA TRP A 482 3.19 -9.74 27.14
C TRP A 482 2.22 -8.57 27.10
N ASN A 483 2.33 -7.76 26.04
CA ASN A 483 1.47 -6.62 25.74
C ASN A 483 1.18 -6.60 24.25
N LEU A 484 -0.03 -6.21 23.87
CA LEU A 484 -0.42 -6.02 22.47
C LEU A 484 -0.61 -4.51 22.22
N ILE A 485 0.33 -3.91 21.49
CA ILE A 485 0.36 -2.46 21.23
C ILE A 485 0.03 -2.16 19.77
N ALA A 486 -0.65 -1.05 19.53
CA ALA A 486 -1.00 -0.60 18.18
C ALA A 486 0.09 0.30 17.60
N ASN A 487 0.26 0.27 16.27
CA ASN A 487 0.79 1.45 15.58
C ASN A 487 -0.27 2.56 15.64
N PRO A 488 0.00 3.69 16.34
CA PRO A 488 -0.99 4.73 16.51
C PRO A 488 -1.01 5.72 15.34
N TYR A 489 -0.12 5.60 14.36
CA TYR A 489 0.01 6.59 13.28
C TYR A 489 -0.56 6.08 11.95
N PRO A 490 -1.08 6.99 11.10
CA PRO A 490 -1.41 6.70 9.70
C PRO A 490 -0.14 6.61 8.82
N SER A 491 0.95 6.04 9.34
CA SER A 491 2.21 5.78 8.64
C SER A 491 2.89 4.55 9.26
N ASN A 492 3.81 3.92 8.53
CA ASN A 492 4.61 2.85 9.12
C ASN A 492 5.39 3.36 10.35
N LEU A 493 5.51 2.52 11.38
CA LEU A 493 6.57 2.63 12.38
C LEU A 493 7.78 1.85 11.90
N ASP A 494 8.98 2.39 12.09
CA ASP A 494 10.24 1.71 11.86
C ASP A 494 10.79 1.22 13.20
N TRP A 495 10.66 -0.08 13.47
CA TRP A 495 11.06 -0.69 14.74
C TRP A 495 12.53 -0.45 15.07
N SER A 496 13.39 -0.38 14.06
CA SER A 496 14.82 -0.09 14.25
C SER A 496 15.09 1.33 14.78
N LYS A 497 14.09 2.23 14.74
CA LYS A 497 14.16 3.58 15.33
C LYS A 497 13.43 3.66 16.67
N VAL A 498 12.32 2.94 16.81
CA VAL A 498 11.66 2.77 18.11
C VAL A 498 12.67 2.25 19.15
N ASP A 499 13.62 1.41 18.70
CA ASP A 499 14.67 0.77 19.51
C ASP A 499 15.79 1.66 20.04
N ASP A 500 15.95 2.91 19.56
CA ASP A 500 16.93 3.83 20.16
C ASP A 500 16.58 4.16 21.63
N ASN A 501 15.33 3.95 22.05
CA ASN A 501 14.85 4.11 23.43
C ASN A 501 14.87 2.81 24.25
N PHE A 502 15.17 1.66 23.63
CA PHE A 502 15.10 0.31 24.20
C PHE A 502 16.43 -0.19 24.80
N SER A 503 17.34 0.65 25.28
CA SER A 503 18.54 0.18 26.01
C SER A 503 18.27 -0.29 27.47
N GLY A 504 17.90 -1.56 27.69
CA GLY A 504 17.68 -2.08 29.05
C GLY A 504 17.29 -3.56 29.13
N SER A 505 17.58 -4.22 30.26
CA SER A 505 17.21 -5.62 30.54
C SER A 505 15.71 -5.83 30.83
N ASP A 506 14.93 -4.74 30.83
CA ASP A 506 13.60 -4.69 31.41
C ASP A 506 12.48 -5.09 30.44
N TYR A 507 12.79 -5.25 29.15
CA TYR A 507 11.88 -5.65 28.07
C TYR A 507 12.66 -6.32 26.94
N SER A 508 11.93 -6.99 26.06
CA SER A 508 12.42 -7.60 24.82
C SER A 508 12.49 -6.54 23.72
N ASP A 509 13.59 -6.50 22.97
CA ASP A 509 13.78 -5.65 21.79
C ASP A 509 13.08 -6.18 20.53
N THR A 510 12.31 -7.26 20.69
CA THR A 510 11.63 -7.97 19.62
C THR A 510 10.13 -7.73 19.66
N TYR A 511 9.54 -7.46 18.51
CA TYR A 511 8.09 -7.51 18.33
C TYR A 511 7.65 -8.76 17.57
N TYR A 512 6.39 -9.14 17.75
CA TYR A 512 5.77 -10.27 17.06
C TYR A 512 4.42 -9.87 16.44
N ILE A 513 4.13 -10.38 15.25
CA ILE A 513 2.84 -10.20 14.56
C ILE A 513 2.26 -11.56 14.23
N TRP A 514 0.98 -11.77 14.52
CA TRP A 514 0.26 -12.93 14.03
C TRP A 514 -0.02 -12.78 12.54
N LYS A 515 0.29 -13.82 11.76
CA LYS A 515 0.00 -13.90 10.33
C LYS A 515 -0.78 -15.17 10.04
N GLN A 516 -2.09 -15.04 9.80
CA GLN A 516 -2.95 -16.21 9.57
C GLN A 516 -2.51 -17.04 8.37
N SER A 517 -2.02 -16.40 7.30
CA SER A 517 -1.69 -17.10 6.05
C SER A 517 -0.51 -18.09 6.19
N LEU A 518 0.23 -18.07 7.30
CA LEU A 518 1.24 -19.08 7.59
C LEU A 518 0.56 -20.43 7.88
N ASN A 519 1.30 -21.53 7.74
CA ASN A 519 0.83 -22.85 8.17
C ASN A 519 -0.48 -23.32 7.50
N SER A 520 -0.60 -23.22 6.16
CA SER A 520 -1.85 -23.50 5.42
C SER A 520 -3.08 -22.72 5.90
N GLY A 521 -2.91 -21.57 6.54
CA GLY A 521 -4.04 -20.84 7.13
C GLY A 521 -4.35 -21.22 8.58
N ASP A 522 -3.54 -22.06 9.24
CA ASP A 522 -3.62 -22.28 10.69
C ASP A 522 -2.92 -21.16 11.49
N GLY A 523 -2.15 -20.31 10.80
CA GLY A 523 -1.48 -19.14 11.34
C GLY A 523 -0.18 -19.42 12.09
N GLY A 524 0.59 -18.36 12.31
CA GLY A 524 1.86 -18.38 13.01
C GLY A 524 2.37 -16.97 13.27
N TYR A 525 3.40 -16.85 14.12
CA TYR A 525 4.01 -15.57 14.44
C TYR A 525 5.21 -15.27 13.52
N VAL A 526 5.22 -14.06 12.98
CA VAL A 526 6.42 -13.42 12.44
C VAL A 526 7.02 -12.54 13.51
N ALA A 527 8.35 -12.47 13.57
CA ALA A 527 9.03 -11.65 14.57
C ALA A 527 10.14 -10.83 13.92
N TRP A 528 10.44 -9.69 14.51
CA TRP A 528 11.58 -8.87 14.15
C TRP A 528 12.19 -8.25 15.39
N ASN A 529 13.50 -8.42 15.55
CA ASN A 529 14.34 -7.61 16.41
C ASN A 529 15.12 -6.64 15.51
N SER A 530 15.69 -5.57 16.05
CA SER A 530 16.41 -4.53 15.30
C SER A 530 17.58 -5.00 14.41
N VAL A 531 17.91 -6.29 14.44
CA VAL A 531 18.97 -6.97 13.71
C VAL A 531 18.39 -7.96 12.67
N ALA A 532 17.37 -8.74 13.03
CA ALA A 532 16.92 -9.91 12.29
C ALA A 532 15.43 -10.21 12.47
N GLY A 533 14.85 -10.94 11.51
CA GLY A 533 13.47 -11.41 11.58
C GLY A 533 13.33 -12.91 11.37
N SER A 534 12.23 -13.46 11.87
CA SER A 534 11.78 -14.83 11.61
C SER A 534 10.47 -14.82 10.82
N ASN A 535 10.22 -15.89 10.04
CA ASN A 535 9.00 -16.04 9.22
C ASN A 535 8.66 -14.85 8.29
N GLY A 536 9.67 -14.09 7.86
CA GLY A 536 9.48 -12.92 7.00
C GLY A 536 9.12 -11.63 7.75
N GLY A 537 9.35 -11.57 9.07
CA GLY A 537 9.33 -10.31 9.82
C GLY A 537 10.30 -9.29 9.23
N VAL A 538 9.92 -8.02 9.27
CA VAL A 538 10.67 -6.86 8.76
C VAL A 538 10.68 -5.77 9.83
N SER A 539 11.41 -4.67 9.67
CA SER A 539 11.41 -3.60 10.67
C SER A 539 10.14 -2.75 10.69
N ASN A 540 9.36 -2.74 9.61
CA ASN A 540 8.22 -1.84 9.49
C ASN A 540 6.94 -2.47 10.06
N ILE A 541 6.22 -1.69 10.86
CA ILE A 541 4.88 -2.02 11.36
C ILE A 541 3.88 -1.10 10.65
N ALA A 542 2.97 -1.69 9.89
CA ALA A 542 1.98 -0.96 9.09
C ALA A 542 1.01 -0.12 9.95
N PRO A 543 0.37 0.92 9.40
CA PRO A 543 -0.84 1.48 10.00
C PRO A 543 -1.91 0.39 10.10
N LEU A 544 -2.86 0.56 11.02
CA LEU A 544 -3.87 -0.43 11.35
C LEU A 544 -3.33 -1.75 11.93
N GLN A 545 -2.01 -1.92 12.10
CA GLN A 545 -1.39 -3.12 12.63
C GLN A 545 -1.10 -2.96 14.13
N ALA A 546 -1.39 -4.00 14.90
CA ALA A 546 -0.89 -4.17 16.25
C ALA A 546 0.21 -5.24 16.32
N VAL A 547 1.10 -5.11 17.30
CA VAL A 547 2.24 -6.01 17.53
C VAL A 547 2.32 -6.41 18.98
N TRP A 548 2.77 -7.62 19.22
CA TRP A 548 3.11 -8.12 20.54
C TRP A 548 4.50 -7.68 20.94
N VAL A 549 4.63 -7.20 22.18
CA VAL A 549 5.89 -6.85 22.82
C VAL A 549 5.92 -7.47 24.22
N LYS A 550 7.12 -7.65 24.78
CA LYS A 550 7.28 -8.30 26.08
C LYS A 550 8.09 -7.45 27.04
N LEU A 551 7.56 -7.25 28.25
CA LEU A 551 8.31 -6.79 29.40
C LEU A 551 8.97 -7.98 30.10
N ASN A 552 10.26 -7.89 30.44
CA ASN A 552 10.99 -8.97 31.10
C ASN A 552 10.83 -8.93 32.63
N ASN A 553 10.43 -7.80 33.20
CA ASN A 553 10.14 -7.68 34.63
C ASN A 553 9.09 -6.61 34.95
N SER A 554 8.57 -6.66 36.18
CA SER A 554 7.56 -5.75 36.70
C SER A 554 8.03 -4.33 37.00
N GLY A 555 9.34 -4.05 36.96
CA GLY A 555 9.88 -2.70 37.08
C GLY A 555 9.63 -1.84 35.83
N ALA A 556 9.40 -2.49 34.69
CA ALA A 556 9.26 -1.87 33.38
C ALA A 556 7.86 -1.27 33.11
N THR A 557 6.87 -1.58 33.95
CA THR A 557 5.44 -1.24 33.76
C THR A 557 5.15 0.26 33.77
N ALA A 558 6.07 1.07 34.29
CA ALA A 558 5.94 2.54 34.37
C ALA A 558 6.91 3.29 33.43
N THR A 559 7.47 2.59 32.45
CA THR A 559 8.49 3.16 31.56
C THR A 559 7.85 3.75 30.30
N ASN A 560 8.35 4.89 29.83
CA ASN A 560 7.99 5.54 28.55
C ASN A 560 8.60 4.81 27.34
N VAL A 561 8.92 3.54 27.51
CA VAL A 561 9.83 2.81 26.64
C VAL A 561 9.16 2.46 25.31
N PHE A 562 7.83 2.34 25.29
CA PHE A 562 7.02 2.19 24.08
C PHE A 562 6.17 3.43 23.81
N ASP A 563 6.65 4.61 24.23
CA ASP A 563 6.13 5.87 23.72
C ASP A 563 6.68 6.06 22.31
N PHE A 564 5.80 6.23 21.34
CA PHE A 564 6.20 6.49 19.97
C PHE A 564 6.30 7.99 19.74
N THR A 565 7.28 8.38 18.94
CA THR A 565 7.56 9.75 18.56
C THR A 565 7.52 9.89 17.04
N ASN A 566 7.50 11.13 16.56
CA ASN A 566 7.54 11.38 15.12
C ASN A 566 8.82 10.87 14.43
N SER A 567 9.94 10.70 15.16
CA SER A 567 11.16 10.12 14.58
C SER A 567 11.05 8.62 14.29
N ASP A 568 10.12 7.94 14.93
CA ASP A 568 9.91 6.50 14.78
C ASP A 568 9.08 6.16 13.53
N ARG A 569 8.44 7.18 12.94
CA ARG A 569 7.61 7.04 11.73
C ARG A 569 8.47 6.92 10.48
N THR A 570 7.98 6.16 9.51
CA THR A 570 8.49 6.09 8.14
C THR A 570 7.35 5.99 7.14
N THR A 571 7.54 6.52 5.94
CA THR A 571 6.56 6.43 4.84
C THR A 571 7.04 5.54 3.71
N SER A 572 8.25 4.99 3.82
CA SER A 572 8.68 3.93 2.93
C SER A 572 7.72 2.75 3.07
N SER A 573 7.08 2.34 1.96
CA SER A 573 6.58 0.96 1.81
C SER A 573 7.67 -0.02 2.25
N PRO A 574 7.37 -1.28 2.64
CA PRO A 574 8.39 -2.22 3.09
C PRO A 574 9.35 -2.59 1.95
N ALA A 575 10.26 -1.67 1.62
CA ALA A 575 11.48 -1.89 0.90
C ALA A 575 12.48 -2.27 1.97
N THR A 576 12.91 -3.53 1.88
CA THR A 576 13.98 -4.14 2.65
C THR A 576 15.27 -3.32 2.50
N HIS A 577 15.39 -2.25 3.27
CA HIS A 577 16.68 -1.67 3.59
C HIS A 577 17.35 -2.56 4.63
N LEU A 578 17.77 -3.75 4.19
CA LEU A 578 18.59 -4.61 5.02
C LEU A 578 20.04 -4.14 4.90
N LYS A 579 20.69 -3.94 6.05
CA LYS A 579 22.13 -4.20 6.12
C LYS A 579 22.33 -5.66 5.69
N ASN A 580 23.28 -5.93 4.78
CA ASN A 580 23.72 -7.28 4.51
C ASN A 580 24.40 -7.84 5.77
N GLN A 581 23.63 -8.56 6.59
CA GLN A 581 24.14 -9.29 7.74
C GLN A 581 24.27 -10.77 7.40
N GLU A 582 25.28 -11.42 7.99
CA GLU A 582 25.52 -12.85 7.84
C GLU A 582 24.44 -13.61 8.60
N LYS A 583 23.48 -14.21 7.88
CA LYS A 583 22.37 -15.01 8.42
C LYS A 583 22.28 -16.40 7.78
N LEU A 584 21.80 -17.35 8.57
CA LEU A 584 21.41 -18.71 8.17
C LEU A 584 19.98 -18.96 8.66
N VAL A 585 19.09 -19.35 7.76
CA VAL A 585 17.71 -19.72 8.07
C VAL A 585 17.54 -21.21 7.80
N LEU A 586 17.20 -21.96 8.85
CA LEU A 586 16.83 -23.36 8.74
C LEU A 586 15.31 -23.48 8.82
N GLU A 587 14.72 -24.18 7.87
CA GLU A 587 13.29 -24.45 7.81
C GLU A 587 13.04 -25.92 8.11
N ILE A 588 11.97 -26.20 8.88
CA ILE A 588 11.38 -27.54 8.99
C ILE A 588 10.02 -27.54 8.29
N VAL A 589 9.74 -28.58 7.52
CA VAL A 589 8.45 -28.78 6.86
C VAL A 589 7.88 -30.15 7.22
N ARG A 590 6.55 -30.25 7.30
CA ARG A 590 5.85 -31.53 7.43
C ARG A 590 5.75 -32.20 6.07
N ASN A 591 6.23 -33.44 5.92
CA ASN A 591 6.30 -34.08 4.60
C ASN A 591 4.94 -34.37 3.97
N SER A 592 3.93 -34.63 4.81
CA SER A 592 2.57 -34.90 4.34
C SER A 592 1.84 -33.64 3.87
N ASN A 593 2.25 -32.46 4.32
CA ASN A 593 1.81 -31.17 3.82
C ASN A 593 2.88 -30.09 4.10
N PRO A 594 3.73 -29.77 3.10
CA PRO A 594 4.87 -28.84 3.27
C PRO A 594 4.48 -27.42 3.69
N ASP A 595 3.22 -27.04 3.53
CA ASP A 595 2.69 -25.75 3.97
C ASP A 595 2.68 -25.60 5.50
N TYR A 596 2.74 -26.70 6.27
CA TYR A 596 3.00 -26.66 7.71
C TYR A 596 4.51 -26.62 7.94
N SER A 597 5.02 -25.42 8.18
CA SER A 597 6.45 -25.17 8.33
C SER A 597 6.75 -24.25 9.51
N ASP A 598 8.00 -24.28 9.94
CA ASP A 598 8.51 -23.34 10.91
C ASP A 598 10.00 -23.13 10.64
N ASN A 599 10.57 -22.03 11.12
CA ASN A 599 11.99 -21.78 10.98
C ASN A 599 12.67 -21.35 12.27
N VAL A 600 13.98 -21.52 12.23
CA VAL A 600 14.92 -20.96 13.19
C VAL A 600 15.99 -20.19 12.42
N VAL A 601 16.33 -19.01 12.92
CA VAL A 601 17.28 -18.09 12.29
C VAL A 601 18.54 -17.98 13.13
N PHE A 602 19.69 -17.97 12.49
CA PHE A 602 20.97 -17.64 13.11
C PHE A 602 21.54 -16.41 12.43
N VAL A 603 21.94 -15.40 13.19
CA VAL A 603 22.60 -14.21 12.66
C VAL A 603 23.93 -14.03 13.34
N ARG A 604 24.97 -13.60 12.61
CA ARG A 604 26.28 -13.31 13.18
C ARG A 604 26.54 -11.82 13.25
N GLU A 605 26.80 -11.32 14.45
CA GLU A 605 27.16 -9.92 14.71
C GLU A 605 28.24 -9.84 15.81
N LEU A 606 29.08 -8.81 15.84
CA LEU A 606 30.10 -8.67 16.88
C LEU A 606 29.48 -8.21 18.21
N GLY A 607 29.96 -8.77 19.32
CA GLY A 607 29.60 -8.37 20.68
C GLY A 607 28.38 -9.10 21.26
N PHE A 608 28.06 -10.29 20.75
CA PHE A 608 27.01 -11.17 21.27
C PHE A 608 27.63 -12.39 21.97
N SER A 609 26.83 -13.18 22.67
CA SER A 609 27.27 -14.35 23.42
C SER A 609 26.67 -15.64 22.87
N LEU A 610 26.91 -16.75 23.55
CA LEU A 610 26.25 -18.03 23.26
C LEU A 610 25.00 -18.26 24.11
N ASN A 611 24.92 -17.60 25.26
CA ASN A 611 23.75 -17.61 26.12
C ASN A 611 22.70 -16.66 25.56
N GLN A 612 21.51 -16.64 26.15
CA GLN A 612 20.49 -15.69 25.74
C GLN A 612 20.99 -14.25 25.94
N ASP A 613 21.10 -13.51 24.86
CA ASP A 613 21.32 -12.07 24.86
C ASP A 613 19.98 -11.35 24.76
N THR A 614 19.65 -10.55 25.79
CA THR A 614 18.39 -9.77 25.81
C THR A 614 18.31 -8.74 24.69
N ARG A 615 19.45 -8.43 24.06
CA ARG A 615 19.55 -7.67 22.83
C ARG A 615 19.80 -8.68 21.73
N GLY A 616 18.96 -8.72 20.70
CA GLY A 616 19.08 -9.51 19.48
C GLY A 616 18.51 -10.92 19.52
N ASP A 617 18.50 -11.66 20.64
CA ASP A 617 17.88 -13.00 20.59
C ASP A 617 16.35 -12.93 20.60
N ILE A 618 15.71 -13.63 19.66
CA ILE A 618 14.25 -13.72 19.58
C ILE A 618 13.80 -14.95 20.36
N THR A 619 13.12 -14.73 21.49
CA THR A 619 12.47 -15.83 22.23
C THR A 619 11.42 -16.51 21.35
N LYS A 620 11.37 -17.84 21.38
CA LYS A 620 10.35 -18.60 20.63
C LYS A 620 8.98 -18.40 21.26
N PHE A 621 8.05 -17.82 20.50
CA PHE A 621 6.63 -17.95 20.80
C PHE A 621 6.08 -19.15 20.03
N TYR A 622 5.60 -20.16 20.75
CA TYR A 622 5.19 -21.42 20.13
C TYR A 622 3.93 -21.25 19.29
N ASN A 623 3.95 -21.81 18.08
CA ASN A 623 2.77 -22.01 17.27
C ASN A 623 1.79 -22.91 18.04
N PRO A 624 0.54 -22.47 18.28
CA PRO A 624 -0.43 -23.21 19.09
C PRO A 624 -1.08 -24.39 18.32
N ALA A 625 -1.00 -24.39 16.98
CA ALA A 625 -1.61 -25.41 16.14
C ALA A 625 -0.88 -26.76 16.25
N PRO A 626 -1.57 -27.87 16.60
CA PRO A 626 -0.91 -29.17 16.83
C PRO A 626 -0.35 -29.81 15.55
N GLN A 627 -0.76 -29.34 14.37
CA GLN A 627 -0.24 -29.79 13.06
C GLN A 627 1.15 -29.23 12.74
N VAL A 628 1.54 -28.12 13.37
CA VAL A 628 2.79 -27.41 13.10
C VAL A 628 3.87 -27.92 14.05
N MET A 629 5.03 -28.27 13.48
CA MET A 629 6.20 -28.56 14.29
C MET A 629 6.86 -27.24 14.66
N ASN A 630 6.94 -26.93 15.95
CA ASN A 630 7.74 -25.81 16.41
C ASN A 630 9.23 -26.15 16.24
N PHE A 631 9.98 -25.27 15.58
CA PHE A 631 11.42 -25.36 15.40
C PHE A 631 12.10 -24.15 16.00
N TYR A 632 13.16 -24.41 16.76
CA TYR A 632 13.83 -23.40 17.57
C TYR A 632 15.26 -23.82 17.89
N SER A 633 16.07 -22.86 18.31
CA SER A 633 17.38 -23.10 18.90
C SER A 633 17.29 -23.04 20.43
N ILE A 634 18.26 -23.66 21.09
CA ILE A 634 18.38 -23.67 22.54
C ILE A 634 19.78 -23.17 22.89
N THR A 635 19.87 -22.14 23.71
CA THR A 635 21.14 -21.61 24.20
C THR A 635 21.70 -22.47 25.35
N PRO A 636 23.00 -22.40 25.69
CA PRO A 636 23.58 -23.17 26.81
C PRO A 636 22.95 -22.87 28.18
N ASP A 637 22.35 -21.69 28.38
CA ASP A 637 21.57 -21.33 29.55
C ASP A 637 20.07 -21.73 29.46
N SER A 638 19.73 -22.60 28.50
CA SER A 638 18.41 -23.22 28.31
C SER A 638 17.29 -22.28 27.83
N ALA A 639 17.63 -21.14 27.22
CA ALA A 639 16.61 -20.30 26.57
C ALA A 639 16.24 -20.88 25.20
N VAL A 640 14.95 -20.79 24.86
CA VAL A 640 14.38 -21.32 23.61
C VAL A 640 14.12 -20.16 22.66
N LEU A 641 14.78 -20.16 21.49
CA LEU A 641 14.85 -19.01 20.59
C LEU A 641 14.36 -19.34 19.18
N ALA A 642 13.56 -18.45 18.57
CA ALA A 642 13.22 -18.48 17.15
C ALA A 642 14.34 -17.87 16.28
N ALA A 643 15.10 -16.91 16.81
CA ALA A 643 16.30 -16.40 16.19
C ALA A 643 17.39 -16.22 17.24
N ASN A 644 18.61 -16.65 16.90
CA ASN A 644 19.76 -16.61 17.78
C ASN A 644 20.86 -15.76 17.12
N VAL A 645 21.24 -14.66 17.76
CA VAL A 645 22.28 -13.76 17.30
C VAL A 645 23.57 -14.12 18.03
N ILE A 646 24.49 -14.73 17.30
CA ILE A 646 25.76 -15.23 17.82
C ILE A 646 26.91 -14.33 17.42
N ASP A 647 28.00 -14.36 18.20
CA ASP A 647 29.17 -13.53 17.91
C ASP A 647 29.83 -13.88 16.56
N ARG A 648 30.37 -12.90 15.81
CA ARG A 648 31.15 -13.21 14.57
C ARG A 648 32.47 -13.94 14.85
N SER A 649 33.00 -13.87 16.08
CA SER A 649 34.15 -14.66 16.52
C SER A 649 33.81 -16.14 16.75
N PHE A 650 32.56 -16.54 16.56
CA PHE A 650 32.11 -17.92 16.61
C PHE A 650 32.71 -18.75 15.47
N TYR A 651 33.68 -19.60 15.83
CA TYR A 651 34.37 -20.55 14.95
C TYR A 651 34.41 -21.92 15.64
N GLY A 652 33.56 -22.87 15.23
CA GLY A 652 33.74 -24.28 15.63
C GLY A 652 32.71 -24.89 16.58
N ASP A 653 31.77 -24.10 17.10
CA ASP A 653 30.86 -24.55 18.15
C ASP A 653 29.51 -25.06 17.60
N THR A 654 28.85 -25.91 18.39
CA THR A 654 27.57 -26.54 18.08
C THR A 654 26.42 -25.72 18.69
N ALA A 655 25.45 -25.28 17.88
CA ALA A 655 24.20 -24.74 18.39
C ALA A 655 23.17 -25.87 18.60
N PHE A 656 22.46 -25.86 19.73
CA PHE A 656 21.42 -26.86 19.99
C PHE A 656 20.13 -26.46 19.29
N LEU A 657 19.48 -27.44 18.69
CA LEU A 657 18.23 -27.29 17.96
C LEU A 657 17.19 -28.23 18.56
N GLY A 658 15.98 -27.69 18.72
CA GLY A 658 14.85 -28.42 19.26
C GLY A 658 13.63 -28.38 18.38
N VAL A 659 12.81 -29.42 18.52
CA VAL A 659 11.53 -29.54 17.82
C VAL A 659 10.44 -29.88 18.82
N LYS A 660 9.26 -29.25 18.70
CA LYS A 660 8.09 -29.52 19.54
C LYS A 660 6.83 -29.60 18.68
N GLY A 661 6.26 -30.80 18.57
CA GLY A 661 5.06 -31.03 17.77
C GLY A 661 4.36 -32.31 18.20
N ASN A 662 3.05 -32.39 17.96
CA ASN A 662 2.20 -33.43 18.54
C ASN A 662 1.99 -34.65 17.63
N LEU A 663 2.35 -34.55 16.35
CA LEU A 663 2.09 -35.60 15.37
C LEU A 663 3.30 -36.52 15.20
N LEU A 664 3.04 -37.83 15.17
CA LEU A 664 4.04 -38.87 14.88
C LEU A 664 4.17 -39.06 13.36
N GLU A 665 4.81 -38.10 12.70
CA GLU A 665 4.96 -38.07 11.23
C GLU A 665 6.39 -37.72 10.80
N ASP A 666 6.64 -37.82 9.49
CA ASP A 666 7.92 -37.44 8.89
C ASP A 666 7.98 -35.94 8.60
N TYR A 667 9.10 -35.34 8.97
CA TYR A 667 9.44 -33.94 8.76
C TYR A 667 10.80 -33.83 8.07
N THR A 668 11.01 -32.74 7.34
CA THR A 668 12.27 -32.46 6.64
C THR A 668 12.83 -31.11 7.07
N ILE A 669 14.11 -31.10 7.43
CA ILE A 669 14.89 -29.88 7.73
C ILE A 669 15.76 -29.55 6.52
N SER A 670 15.77 -28.27 6.11
CA SER A 670 16.58 -27.75 5.02
C SER A 670 17.04 -26.31 5.27
N ILE A 671 18.05 -25.85 4.53
CA ILE A 671 18.44 -24.45 4.49
C ILE A 671 17.44 -23.70 3.59
N ALA A 672 16.74 -22.72 4.16
CA ALA A 672 15.90 -21.80 3.40
C ALA A 672 16.70 -20.59 2.90
N GLU A 673 17.67 -20.14 3.69
CA GLU A 673 18.56 -19.04 3.31
C GLU A 673 19.93 -19.21 3.97
N ASN A 674 21.01 -18.89 3.25
CA ASN A 674 22.34 -18.85 3.82
C ASN A 674 23.16 -17.71 3.19
N THR A 675 23.60 -16.79 4.04
CA THR A 675 24.47 -15.66 3.72
C THR A 675 25.71 -15.66 4.61
N PHE A 676 25.97 -16.76 5.33
CA PHE A 676 27.27 -16.95 5.97
C PHE A 676 28.37 -16.99 4.88
N PRO A 677 29.62 -16.62 5.23
CA PRO A 677 30.76 -16.74 4.33
C PRO A 677 30.87 -18.12 3.68
N GLN A 678 31.31 -18.18 2.41
CA GLN A 678 31.32 -19.41 1.61
C GLN A 678 32.21 -20.53 2.18
N ASP A 679 33.12 -20.20 3.08
CA ASP A 679 33.95 -21.15 3.80
C ASP A 679 33.20 -21.86 4.92
N PHE A 680 31.98 -21.49 5.32
CA PHE A 680 31.24 -22.21 6.35
C PHE A 680 30.73 -23.58 5.89
N ILE A 681 30.92 -24.61 6.71
CA ILE A 681 30.15 -25.86 6.64
C ILE A 681 28.91 -25.74 7.51
N VAL A 682 27.78 -26.28 7.06
CA VAL A 682 26.53 -26.33 7.82
C VAL A 682 26.07 -27.79 7.91
N LYS A 683 26.30 -28.43 9.05
CA LYS A 683 25.94 -29.84 9.28
C LYS A 683 24.91 -29.97 10.39
N LEU A 684 23.92 -30.83 10.20
CA LEU A 684 22.95 -31.22 11.21
C LEU A 684 23.32 -32.59 11.75
N TYR A 685 23.40 -32.75 13.07
CA TYR A 685 23.57 -34.04 13.73
C TYR A 685 22.31 -34.39 14.52
N ASP A 686 21.67 -35.51 14.19
CA ASP A 686 20.54 -36.06 14.95
C ASP A 686 21.07 -36.96 16.07
N ARG A 687 20.94 -36.52 17.32
CA ARG A 687 21.39 -37.26 18.52
C ARG A 687 20.63 -38.57 18.71
N LYS A 688 19.42 -38.67 18.19
CA LYS A 688 18.61 -39.89 18.31
C LYS A 688 19.14 -41.02 17.43
N THR A 689 19.49 -40.67 16.18
CA THR A 689 19.90 -41.66 15.17
C THR A 689 21.42 -41.75 15.01
N GLY A 690 22.16 -40.74 15.49
CA GLY A 690 23.61 -40.59 15.29
C GLY A 690 23.99 -40.18 13.87
N VAL A 691 23.04 -39.74 13.05
CA VAL A 691 23.28 -39.36 11.65
C VAL A 691 23.72 -37.91 11.56
N THR A 692 24.78 -37.65 10.80
CA THR A 692 25.20 -36.29 10.41
C THR A 692 24.85 -36.04 8.94
N THR A 693 24.23 -34.91 8.64
CA THR A 693 23.85 -34.50 7.30
C THR A 693 24.46 -33.13 6.98
N ASP A 694 25.14 -33.04 5.84
CA ASP A 694 25.60 -31.77 5.28
C ASP A 694 24.40 -31.07 4.61
N LEU A 695 23.91 -30.01 5.27
CA LEU A 695 22.73 -29.28 4.86
C LEU A 695 22.97 -28.33 3.69
N LEU A 696 24.23 -28.03 3.34
CA LEU A 696 24.55 -27.23 2.14
C LEU A 696 24.21 -27.98 0.85
N ASN A 697 24.32 -29.31 0.89
CA ASN A 697 24.17 -30.17 -0.28
C ASN A 697 22.94 -31.09 -0.19
N ASN A 698 22.32 -31.23 0.98
CA ASN A 698 21.22 -32.17 1.23
C ASN A 698 20.20 -31.57 2.19
N SER A 699 19.01 -32.17 2.26
CA SER A 699 18.06 -31.99 3.36
C SER A 699 18.07 -33.20 4.29
N TYR A 700 17.52 -33.06 5.50
CA TYR A 700 17.44 -34.14 6.48
C TYR A 700 15.99 -34.47 6.83
N THR A 701 15.57 -35.72 6.59
CA THR A 701 14.22 -36.19 6.91
C THR A 701 14.22 -37.11 8.12
N PHE A 702 13.26 -36.93 9.03
CA PHE A 702 13.10 -37.76 10.23
C PHE A 702 11.65 -37.91 10.66
N THR A 703 11.33 -39.01 11.35
CA THR A 703 10.04 -39.17 12.03
C THR A 703 10.07 -38.53 13.42
N ASN A 704 9.12 -37.65 13.72
CA ASN A 704 8.96 -37.04 15.04
C ASN A 704 8.73 -38.12 16.10
N ASP A 705 9.25 -37.91 17.30
CA ASP A 705 9.06 -38.81 18.44
C ASP A 705 8.91 -37.97 19.70
N THR A 706 7.67 -37.87 20.17
CA THR A 706 7.29 -37.07 21.34
C THR A 706 7.85 -37.61 22.65
N ALA A 707 8.46 -38.80 22.66
CA ALA A 707 9.14 -39.37 23.83
C ALA A 707 10.65 -39.09 23.85
N PHE A 708 11.21 -38.45 22.83
CA PHE A 708 12.62 -38.06 22.78
C PHE A 708 12.79 -36.60 23.19
N ASP A 709 13.88 -36.32 23.91
CA ASP A 709 14.21 -35.01 24.50
C ASP A 709 14.14 -33.85 23.48
N GLU A 710 13.80 -32.65 23.95
CA GLU A 710 13.68 -31.43 23.14
C GLU A 710 15.02 -31.07 22.47
N HIS A 711 16.15 -31.60 22.97
CA HIS A 711 17.50 -31.44 22.42
C HIS A 711 17.85 -32.49 21.34
N ARG A 712 17.01 -32.65 20.31
CA ARG A 712 17.24 -33.71 19.32
C ARG A 712 18.40 -33.42 18.37
N PHE A 713 18.59 -32.17 17.99
CA PHE A 713 19.49 -31.81 16.89
C PHE A 713 20.63 -30.90 17.35
N ASP A 714 21.78 -31.10 16.74
CA ASP A 714 22.98 -30.29 16.88
C ASP A 714 23.30 -29.66 15.52
N LEU A 715 23.34 -28.33 15.46
CA LEU A 715 23.81 -27.59 14.29
C LEU A 715 25.30 -27.29 14.43
N ILE A 716 26.10 -27.85 13.54
CA ILE A 716 27.54 -27.64 13.47
C ILE A 716 27.79 -26.67 12.32
N ALA A 717 28.08 -25.41 12.67
CA ALA A 717 28.38 -24.33 11.72
C ALA A 717 29.83 -23.84 11.94
N VAL A 718 30.77 -24.32 11.14
CA VAL A 718 32.21 -24.09 11.33
C VAL A 718 32.81 -23.51 10.05
N ALA A 719 33.67 -22.49 10.15
CA ALA A 719 34.45 -22.06 8.98
C ALA A 719 35.39 -23.20 8.56
N ASN A 720 35.51 -23.46 7.26
CA ASN A 720 36.50 -24.37 6.72
C ASN A 720 37.86 -23.84 7.14
N ASP A 721 38.62 -24.67 7.86
CA ASP A 721 40.05 -24.47 7.95
C ASP A 721 40.59 -24.41 6.51
N ILE A 722 41.16 -23.26 6.14
CA ILE A 722 41.96 -23.16 4.93
C ILE A 722 43.15 -24.10 5.20
N SER A 723 43.24 -25.17 4.42
CA SER A 723 44.01 -26.37 4.73
C SER A 723 45.54 -26.21 4.61
N VAL A 724 46.13 -25.27 5.34
CA VAL A 724 47.58 -25.16 5.54
C VAL A 724 47.81 -24.76 7.00
N GLU A 725 48.53 -25.59 7.75
CA GLU A 725 48.82 -25.35 9.17
C GLU A 725 49.67 -24.06 9.30
N GLU A 726 49.09 -22.97 9.84
CA GLU A 726 49.86 -21.77 10.17
C GLU A 726 50.73 -22.05 11.40
N ASN A 727 52.02 -22.31 11.18
CA ASN A 727 52.95 -22.57 12.27
C ASN A 727 53.41 -21.25 12.93
N GLY A 728 52.53 -20.65 13.73
CA GLY A 728 52.80 -19.41 14.49
C GLY A 728 53.03 -19.60 15.99
N ALA A 729 52.73 -20.78 16.55
CA ALA A 729 52.65 -20.97 18.01
C ALA A 729 53.99 -21.23 18.72
N SER A 730 55.11 -21.42 18.00
CA SER A 730 56.42 -21.78 18.59
C SER A 730 57.55 -20.74 18.43
N GLY A 731 57.25 -19.54 17.93
CA GLY A 731 58.22 -18.42 17.88
C GLY A 731 59.38 -18.58 16.88
N GLN A 732 59.30 -19.54 15.95
CA GLN A 732 60.23 -19.62 14.81
C GLN A 732 59.77 -18.65 13.72
N ARG A 733 60.66 -17.74 13.29
CA ARG A 733 60.41 -16.83 12.16
C ARG A 733 61.03 -17.45 10.90
N ALA A 734 60.23 -17.65 9.85
CA ALA A 734 60.71 -18.15 8.55
C ALA A 734 61.14 -17.02 7.60
N PHE A 735 60.75 -15.78 7.87
CA PHE A 735 61.20 -14.60 7.14
C PHE A 735 61.16 -13.37 8.06
N ARG A 736 61.66 -12.24 7.55
CA ARG A 736 61.48 -10.90 8.13
C ARG A 736 61.01 -9.94 7.06
N VAL A 737 60.01 -9.13 7.37
CA VAL A 737 59.58 -8.03 6.49
C VAL A 737 59.94 -6.66 7.09
N ARG A 738 60.46 -5.76 6.26
CA ARG A 738 60.64 -4.33 6.59
C ARG A 738 60.27 -3.44 5.40
N VAL A 739 59.85 -2.22 5.70
CA VAL A 739 59.54 -1.20 4.69
C VAL A 739 60.53 -0.06 4.82
N ASP A 740 61.27 0.20 3.74
CA ASP A 740 62.24 1.29 3.66
C ASP A 740 61.90 2.16 2.44
N ASN A 741 61.55 3.44 2.67
CA ASN A 741 61.18 4.40 1.61
C ASN A 741 60.12 3.90 0.61
N GLY A 742 59.10 3.17 1.08
CA GLY A 742 58.01 2.63 0.25
C GLY A 742 58.37 1.34 -0.50
N VAL A 743 59.52 0.73 -0.23
CA VAL A 743 59.92 -0.58 -0.75
C VAL A 743 59.80 -1.63 0.34
N ILE A 744 59.07 -2.70 0.05
CA ILE A 744 58.92 -3.87 0.93
C ILE A 744 60.14 -4.78 0.69
N ASN A 745 60.86 -5.08 1.76
CA ASN A 745 61.99 -5.99 1.76
C ASN A 745 61.62 -7.22 2.59
N VAL A 746 61.69 -8.40 1.97
CA VAL A 746 61.46 -9.70 2.62
C VAL A 746 62.77 -10.46 2.64
N ASP A 747 63.31 -10.70 3.84
CA ASP A 747 64.47 -11.55 4.02
C ASP A 747 63.99 -12.94 4.46
N PHE A 748 64.13 -13.94 3.60
CA PHE A 748 63.85 -15.34 3.96
C PHE A 748 64.92 -15.87 4.93
N LEU A 749 64.48 -16.62 5.94
CA LEU A 749 65.33 -17.28 6.94
C LEU A 749 65.45 -18.77 6.63
N GLU A 750 66.35 -19.48 7.33
CA GLU A 750 66.58 -20.90 7.11
C GLU A 750 65.32 -21.74 7.43
N GLY A 751 65.02 -22.74 6.59
CA GLY A 751 63.92 -23.70 6.81
C GLY A 751 62.79 -23.68 5.78
N LEU A 752 62.80 -22.73 4.84
CA LEU A 752 61.89 -22.71 3.69
C LEU A 752 62.45 -23.53 2.51
N SER A 753 61.56 -24.02 1.67
CA SER A 753 61.89 -24.64 0.38
C SER A 753 62.56 -23.65 -0.58
N PRO A 754 63.27 -24.13 -1.61
CA PRO A 754 63.99 -23.27 -2.58
C PRO A 754 63.11 -22.24 -3.28
N GLU A 755 61.83 -22.55 -3.48
CA GLU A 755 60.81 -21.73 -4.14
C GLU A 755 59.58 -21.66 -3.23
N VAL A 756 59.00 -20.46 -3.09
CA VAL A 756 57.83 -20.17 -2.25
C VAL A 756 56.90 -19.19 -2.96
N ILE A 757 55.65 -19.09 -2.51
CA ILE A 757 54.71 -18.05 -2.93
C ILE A 757 54.72 -16.92 -1.89
N VAL A 758 54.76 -15.67 -2.35
CA VAL A 758 54.63 -14.49 -1.47
C VAL A 758 53.37 -13.72 -1.81
N GLU A 759 52.52 -13.53 -0.80
CA GLU A 759 51.28 -12.77 -0.91
C GLU A 759 51.28 -11.59 0.05
N VAL A 760 50.63 -10.50 -0.34
CA VAL A 760 50.26 -9.42 0.58
C VAL A 760 48.76 -9.19 0.55
N ILE A 761 48.15 -9.22 1.72
CA ILE A 761 46.73 -8.95 1.92
C ILE A 761 46.54 -7.71 2.79
N ASP A 762 45.50 -6.92 2.52
CA ASP A 762 45.08 -5.85 3.42
C ASP A 762 44.25 -6.39 4.59
N MET A 763 44.00 -5.55 5.59
CA MET A 763 43.23 -5.92 6.78
C MET A 763 41.76 -6.29 6.49
N SER A 764 41.26 -6.04 5.29
CA SER A 764 39.94 -6.48 4.83
C SER A 764 39.96 -7.85 4.12
N GLY A 765 41.14 -8.49 4.05
CA GLY A 765 41.34 -9.79 3.42
C GLY A 765 41.54 -9.73 1.90
N ARG A 766 41.61 -8.54 1.30
CA ARG A 766 41.84 -8.41 -0.14
C ARG A 766 43.32 -8.58 -0.47
N GLN A 767 43.63 -9.48 -1.40
CA GLN A 767 44.97 -9.71 -1.94
C GLN A 767 45.40 -8.54 -2.83
N LEU A 768 46.50 -7.90 -2.43
CA LEU A 768 47.10 -6.75 -3.11
C LEU A 768 48.29 -7.14 -3.98
N TYR A 769 48.97 -8.24 -3.63
CA TYR A 769 50.14 -8.75 -4.32
C TYR A 769 50.21 -10.26 -4.16
N SER A 770 50.66 -10.95 -5.22
CA SER A 770 51.03 -12.36 -5.20
C SER A 770 52.09 -12.57 -6.26
N GLU A 771 53.12 -13.30 -5.90
CA GLU A 771 54.14 -13.77 -6.83
C GLU A 771 54.56 -15.18 -6.44
N ASP A 772 54.56 -16.06 -7.44
CA ASP A 772 54.87 -17.47 -7.30
C ASP A 772 56.33 -17.72 -7.73
N ASP A 773 56.86 -18.91 -7.45
CA ASP A 773 58.23 -19.32 -7.79
C ASP A 773 59.33 -18.37 -7.24
N ILE A 774 59.10 -17.75 -6.08
CA ILE A 774 60.07 -16.85 -5.46
C ILE A 774 61.20 -17.65 -4.84
N SER A 775 62.43 -17.39 -5.31
CA SER A 775 63.61 -18.03 -4.73
C SER A 775 63.92 -17.53 -3.32
N THR A 776 64.10 -18.46 -2.37
CA THR A 776 64.45 -18.16 -0.99
C THR A 776 65.95 -17.88 -0.77
N TYR A 777 66.79 -18.01 -1.79
CA TYR A 777 68.25 -17.81 -1.72
C TYR A 777 68.72 -16.34 -1.75
N GLY A 778 67.81 -15.38 -1.55
CA GLY A 778 68.10 -13.95 -1.49
C GLY A 778 66.90 -13.14 -1.02
N PRO A 779 67.07 -11.84 -0.72
CA PRO A 779 65.94 -11.00 -0.32
C PRO A 779 65.02 -10.73 -1.50
N LEU A 780 63.71 -10.77 -1.27
CA LEU A 780 62.71 -10.27 -2.21
C LEU A 780 62.47 -8.78 -1.93
N GLN A 781 62.47 -7.97 -2.99
CA GLN A 781 62.16 -6.55 -2.92
C GLN A 781 61.08 -6.18 -3.93
N PHE A 782 60.01 -5.56 -3.46
CA PHE A 782 58.94 -5.09 -4.32
C PHE A 782 58.25 -3.85 -3.76
N GLN A 783 57.49 -3.18 -4.61
CA GLN A 783 56.63 -2.04 -4.27
C GLN A 783 55.30 -2.22 -4.99
N PHE A 784 54.21 -1.73 -4.42
CA PHE A 784 52.92 -1.79 -5.11
C PHE A 784 52.95 -0.93 -6.38
N LYS A 785 52.32 -1.42 -7.46
CA LYS A 785 52.27 -0.72 -8.76
C LYS A 785 51.56 0.65 -8.70
N LYS A 786 50.78 0.90 -7.65
CA LYS A 786 50.24 2.21 -7.28
C LYS A 786 50.56 2.47 -5.80
N PRO A 787 51.00 3.68 -5.42
CA PRO A 787 51.12 4.04 -4.02
C PRO A 787 49.77 3.82 -3.33
N LEU A 788 49.76 3.09 -2.22
CA LEU A 788 48.59 3.00 -1.35
C LEU A 788 48.52 4.34 -0.59
N ASN A 789 47.37 4.99 -0.60
CA ASN A 789 47.25 6.40 -0.17
C ASN A 789 47.31 6.61 1.34
N ASP A 790 47.27 5.53 2.14
CA ASP A 790 47.21 5.59 3.59
C ASP A 790 48.24 4.63 4.21
N VAL A 791 49.00 5.11 5.20
CA VAL A 791 49.89 4.27 6.02
C VAL A 791 49.03 3.30 6.82
N SER A 792 49.11 2.01 6.54
CA SER A 792 48.27 0.97 7.14
C SER A 792 49.04 -0.31 7.45
N TYR A 793 48.47 -1.15 8.32
CA TYR A 793 49.00 -2.49 8.53
C TYR A 793 48.56 -3.42 7.39
N TYR A 794 49.48 -4.26 6.95
CA TYR A 794 49.28 -5.32 5.96
C TYR A 794 49.82 -6.63 6.51
N ILE A 795 49.35 -7.74 5.95
CA ILE A 795 49.87 -9.07 6.28
C ILE A 795 50.65 -9.55 5.06
N LEU A 796 51.93 -9.88 5.25
CA LEU A 796 52.72 -10.60 4.28
C LEU A 796 52.66 -12.08 4.63
N ARG A 797 52.32 -12.92 3.66
CA ARG A 797 52.26 -14.37 3.80
C ARG A 797 53.27 -15.01 2.86
N VAL A 798 54.05 -15.95 3.38
CA VAL A 798 54.97 -16.80 2.63
C VAL A 798 54.44 -18.23 2.69
N ILE A 799 54.13 -18.81 1.54
CA ILE A 799 53.58 -20.16 1.41
C ILE A 799 54.67 -21.05 0.84
N ASP A 800 55.04 -22.05 1.62
CA ASP A 800 55.94 -23.13 1.22
C ASP A 800 55.09 -24.34 0.85
N GLU A 801 54.75 -24.46 -0.43
CA GLU A 801 53.87 -25.51 -0.93
C GLU A 801 54.48 -26.91 -0.79
N ASP A 802 55.81 -27.02 -0.95
CA ASP A 802 56.56 -28.27 -0.83
C ASP A 802 56.47 -28.85 0.59
N ASN A 803 56.48 -27.99 1.60
CA ASN A 803 56.31 -28.39 3.00
C ASN A 803 54.87 -28.27 3.51
N ASN A 804 53.94 -27.80 2.68
CA ASN A 804 52.56 -27.48 3.04
C ASN A 804 52.46 -26.60 4.30
N MET A 805 53.27 -25.53 4.35
CA MET A 805 53.32 -24.58 5.46
C MET A 805 53.10 -23.14 4.98
N ALA A 806 52.44 -22.33 5.80
CA ALA A 806 52.33 -20.89 5.58
C ALA A 806 52.83 -20.12 6.80
N TYR A 807 53.55 -19.04 6.54
CA TYR A 807 54.08 -18.13 7.54
C TYR A 807 53.56 -16.73 7.27
N SER A 808 53.10 -16.04 8.31
CA SER A 808 52.48 -14.71 8.19
C SER A 808 53.17 -13.71 9.13
N GLU A 809 53.50 -12.52 8.64
CA GLU A 809 54.04 -11.42 9.46
C GLU A 809 53.32 -10.10 9.11
N LYS A 810 52.94 -9.35 10.16
CA LYS A 810 52.32 -8.03 10.01
C LYS A 810 53.39 -6.98 9.78
N PHE A 811 53.17 -6.08 8.82
CA PHE A 811 54.04 -4.95 8.58
C PHE A 811 53.25 -3.67 8.33
N LEU A 812 53.86 -2.53 8.62
CA LEU A 812 53.31 -1.21 8.33
C LEU A 812 53.94 -0.75 7.01
N TYR A 813 53.13 -0.38 6.03
CA TYR A 813 53.58 0.15 4.72
C TYR A 813 53.15 1.58 4.52
#